data_AF-A0A939ARB0-F1
#
_entry.id   AF-A0A939ARB0-F1
#
_cell.length_a   1.000
_cell.length_b   1.000
_cell.length_c   1.000
_cell.angle_alpha   90.00
_cell.angle_beta   90.00
_cell.angle_gamma   90.00
#
_symmetry.space_group_name_H-M   'P 1'
#
loop_
_entity.id
_entity.type
_entity.pdbx_description
1 polymer ?
#
loop_
_entity_poly.entity_id
_entity_poly.type
_entity_poly.pdbx_seq_one_letter_code
_entity_poly.pdbx_strand_id
1 'polypeptide(L)'
;MAQEYHNHRPCQGRIHLTQERPSMSNTYWDAFLRVDIGLVDPDTDAIIGYEEERQARKLILIPSESMTPLAVRQALGSVFNSIYAEGYPPLRMTREDEETILDFDHELAYYRRYGDRRFYKGVDYVHFVETLAQRRCAAAFATTAVPAENIYVNVQPLSGAAANLAVYDALVEAGDTVMGMDLYQGGHLTHGSQFNFSGKRYRVVSYGVSPTTGRLDYDHIRDLARRHRPKMIIAGFTSYPWAPDWRAFAEISHEVGGRLLADISHPAGMVAAGAFPSPIGIADVITFTTHKTLCGPRGAVIVTTDEELAGRIDMAVFPGEQGGPHPQKFAAMCVMFKITQSDAFRRMMFGIKENAAALAAGLTKRGLGLAYGGTDSHFCVLDLNSVKPRRGGASVPARTGATTEAPPLRGEPAVRILDLAGIVANKNTIPGDTQTSLAMGIRLGTPWLTQRGFSPAEMDQVAELIHRTVAAIQPFSYMGLAGELPRGKIDLDTFEEIKADVAALAARGAAETEHRGTGYPHYLEVKAEVEVEAKGKTEVASTSTSALTSTSASAAAILMAPPGGLLLVTGERAEPALAQIVTSDVAGLAPGRTQTGFILDKDGVVLDDVFVMRLPPDERGRDRFFLRTHVENHARVAAWLRGLGDGYTLFDPADLFAKVEGPIIVEDVSHSQTSEVFKPLIVHGPAGLATVHAANLSGVHVFAGGHGHAELVVPATQAQSVYDQLVAAGATPAGEETFAALRRQSGLPDYSHFRGSGRPTGFDLHRVAPHRFELRKPYFVGQYIFADLRAAQSTALPIYQSTGPQSTNPPTHRTPLYAWHKAHTRHIVPFAGWEMPVWYTGVLDEHNAVRKRAGLFDVAHMGVFEVSGPHAVEFLDLVCTNYVRWYAPGESFYSYLLDPDGKVIDDLLVYRRRRDLFQIVVNAANADKDWAWLNAVNNGEVLLDRGRPDLRVLRPATIRNLKDPASGADMRVDLALQGPASLRILQSLADDPRLADRLGRVRKTGLIECTLSGPSTGSGRGFDLIIARTGYTGEEIGYEIFVHPDRAVALWERLLEAGKPFGIQPTALAARDSTRTEAGLPLYGHELAGPFDISPAGAGFPGYVKLHKPYFIGRAAHIAAESQRTMEIARFRMNERGVRMPKTGDPVVNRRGQAIGWVTSAAVDVDGLILGLAYIQSRYHKQGDQIGVFALPTKPLVEKANKADLQPGDKLQLPDTAAILRRFPDKDERSHWRGAPVESAPGFLPAGE
;
A
#
# COMPACT_ATOMS: atom_id res chain seq x y z
N MET A 1 -12.92 54.19 5.94
CA MET A 1 -14.11 54.50 5.12
C MET A 1 -14.33 53.33 4.20
N ALA A 2 -15.52 52.74 4.31
CA ALA A 2 -15.89 51.46 3.74
C ALA A 2 -16.48 51.62 2.32
N GLN A 3 -16.54 50.47 1.65
CA GLN A 3 -17.41 50.09 0.53
C GLN A 3 -17.01 50.45 -0.91
N GLU A 4 -17.22 49.44 -1.76
CA GLU A 4 -17.14 49.38 -3.23
C GLU A 4 -15.78 49.12 -3.90
N TYR A 5 -15.28 47.88 -3.82
CA TYR A 5 -14.39 47.31 -4.85
C TYR A 5 -14.61 45.79 -4.98
N HIS A 6 -15.75 45.39 -5.54
CA HIS A 6 -15.97 44.04 -6.08
C HIS A 6 -16.65 44.18 -7.45
N ASN A 7 -15.82 44.23 -8.51
CA ASN A 7 -16.08 43.72 -9.86
C ASN A 7 -15.06 44.30 -10.85
N HIS A 8 -13.89 43.69 -10.96
CA HIS A 8 -13.04 43.83 -12.14
C HIS A 8 -12.76 42.47 -12.74
N ARG A 9 -13.52 42.17 -13.80
CA ARG A 9 -13.20 41.15 -14.82
C ARG A 9 -11.83 41.46 -15.43
N PRO A 10 -11.05 40.46 -15.88
CA PRO A 10 -9.79 40.71 -16.57
C PRO A 10 -10.06 41.33 -17.95
N CYS A 11 -9.19 42.28 -18.33
CA CYS A 11 -9.25 43.13 -19.51
C CYS A 11 -9.61 42.38 -20.81
N GLN A 12 -10.81 42.63 -21.34
CA GLN A 12 -11.11 42.45 -22.75
C GLN A 12 -10.66 43.70 -23.52
N GLY A 13 -9.39 43.75 -23.87
CA GLY A 13 -8.86 44.66 -24.89
C GLY A 13 -8.55 43.86 -26.16
N ARG A 14 -9.57 43.34 -26.85
CA ARG A 14 -9.40 42.78 -28.21
C ARG A 14 -9.93 43.79 -29.22
N ILE A 15 -9.04 44.12 -30.16
CA ILE A 15 -9.27 44.93 -31.35
C ILE A 15 -10.59 44.52 -32.02
N HIS A 16 -11.52 45.47 -32.16
CA HIS A 16 -12.69 45.35 -33.02
C HIS A 16 -12.22 45.35 -34.49
N LEU A 17 -12.10 44.15 -35.07
CA LEU A 17 -12.15 44.00 -36.53
C LEU A 17 -13.62 43.94 -36.94
N THR A 18 -14.12 45.08 -37.41
CA THR A 18 -15.40 45.21 -38.12
C THR A 18 -15.30 44.54 -39.48
N GLN A 19 -15.60 43.24 -39.54
CA GLN A 19 -16.14 42.61 -40.74
C GLN A 19 -17.31 41.72 -40.33
N GLU A 20 -18.52 42.18 -40.62
CA GLU A 20 -19.76 41.42 -40.52
C GLU A 20 -19.63 40.13 -41.33
N ARG A 21 -19.42 39.00 -40.65
CA ARG A 21 -19.72 37.67 -41.19
C ARG A 21 -21.13 37.27 -40.76
N PRO A 22 -21.90 36.56 -41.61
CA PRO A 22 -23.31 36.32 -41.38
C PRO A 22 -23.54 35.55 -40.08
N SER A 23 -24.59 35.95 -39.36
CA SER A 23 -25.10 35.31 -38.15
C SER A 23 -25.54 33.86 -38.42
N MET A 24 -24.63 32.91 -38.25
CA MET A 24 -24.99 31.64 -37.65
C MET A 24 -24.48 31.69 -36.23
N SER A 25 -25.34 31.49 -35.22
CA SER A 25 -24.85 31.14 -33.89
C SER A 25 -23.96 29.92 -34.11
N ASN A 26 -22.66 30.10 -33.96
CA ASN A 26 -21.72 29.07 -34.38
C ASN A 26 -21.65 28.09 -33.21
N THR A 27 -22.73 27.33 -33.03
CA THR A 27 -23.00 26.46 -31.88
C THR A 27 -21.83 25.54 -31.62
N TYR A 28 -21.15 25.07 -32.67
CA TYR A 28 -19.89 24.33 -32.57
C TYR A 28 -18.77 25.12 -31.88
N TRP A 29 -18.53 26.38 -32.27
CA TRP A 29 -17.45 27.19 -31.69
C TRP A 29 -17.68 27.47 -30.22
N ASP A 30 -18.91 27.85 -29.86
CA ASP A 30 -19.24 28.17 -28.47
C ASP A 30 -19.40 26.91 -27.61
N ALA A 31 -19.80 25.76 -28.18
CA ALA A 31 -19.96 24.50 -27.43
C ALA A 31 -18.70 23.61 -27.40
N PHE A 32 -17.69 23.85 -28.25
CA PHE A 32 -16.48 23.03 -28.29
C PHE A 32 -15.18 23.83 -28.15
N LEU A 33 -15.00 24.94 -28.87
CA LEU A 33 -13.72 25.67 -28.91
C LEU A 33 -13.60 26.81 -27.87
N ARG A 34 -14.71 27.30 -27.30
CA ARG A 34 -14.74 28.42 -26.34
C ARG A 34 -15.44 28.11 -25.01
N VAL A 35 -15.98 26.92 -24.87
CA VAL A 35 -16.66 26.47 -23.65
C VAL A 35 -15.64 26.30 -22.51
N ASP A 36 -16.03 26.69 -21.30
CA ASP A 36 -15.21 26.52 -20.09
C ASP A 36 -15.19 25.05 -19.63
N ILE A 37 -14.09 24.63 -19.00
CA ILE A 37 -13.95 23.25 -18.52
C ILE A 37 -15.07 22.84 -17.56
N GLY A 38 -15.55 23.74 -16.70
CA GLY A 38 -16.64 23.44 -15.76
C GLY A 38 -17.97 23.10 -16.45
N LEU A 39 -18.14 23.50 -17.71
CA LEU A 39 -19.31 23.14 -18.52
C LEU A 39 -19.08 21.89 -19.39
N VAL A 40 -17.84 21.61 -19.81
CA VAL A 40 -17.49 20.42 -20.63
C VAL A 40 -17.31 19.19 -19.76
N ASP A 41 -16.58 19.34 -18.67
CA ASP A 41 -16.11 18.29 -17.78
C ASP A 41 -16.08 18.81 -16.33
N PRO A 42 -17.26 18.91 -15.68
CA PRO A 42 -17.37 19.37 -14.30
C PRO A 42 -16.64 18.46 -13.29
N ASP A 43 -16.45 17.18 -13.62
CA ASP A 43 -15.71 16.25 -12.78
C ASP A 43 -14.23 16.63 -12.72
N THR A 44 -13.63 16.96 -13.86
CA THR A 44 -12.25 17.45 -13.91
C THR A 44 -12.10 18.83 -13.25
N ASP A 45 -13.05 19.75 -13.40
CA ASP A 45 -13.02 21.04 -12.68
C ASP A 45 -13.10 20.84 -11.14
N ALA A 46 -13.94 19.91 -10.67
CA ALA A 46 -14.01 19.57 -9.25
C ALA A 46 -12.67 19.02 -8.72
N ILE A 47 -12.00 18.15 -9.49
CA ILE A 47 -10.68 17.60 -9.12
C ILE A 47 -9.62 18.70 -9.05
N ILE A 48 -9.64 19.66 -9.99
CA ILE A 48 -8.77 20.84 -9.95
C ILE A 48 -9.05 21.65 -8.67
N GLY A 49 -10.32 21.86 -8.33
CA GLY A 49 -10.73 22.51 -7.09
C GLY A 49 -10.20 21.82 -5.83
N TYR A 50 -10.22 20.48 -5.77
CA TYR A 50 -9.67 19.73 -4.64
C TYR A 50 -8.15 19.91 -4.50
N GLU A 51 -7.41 19.93 -5.62
CA GLU A 51 -5.96 20.16 -5.60
C GLU A 51 -5.61 21.61 -5.22
N GLU A 52 -6.39 22.59 -5.69
CA GLU A 52 -6.27 23.99 -5.26
C GLU A 52 -6.43 24.12 -3.74
N GLU A 53 -7.46 23.48 -3.17
CA GLU A 53 -7.65 23.46 -1.71
C GLU A 53 -6.52 22.71 -0.98
N ARG A 54 -6.01 21.61 -1.54
CA ARG A 54 -4.84 20.89 -0.99
C ARG A 54 -3.62 21.81 -0.89
N GLN A 55 -3.36 22.57 -1.96
CA GLN A 55 -2.23 23.48 -2.06
C GLN A 55 -2.32 24.66 -1.09
N ALA A 56 -3.52 25.19 -0.89
CA ALA A 56 -3.78 26.27 0.06
C ALA A 56 -3.73 25.79 1.53
N ARG A 57 -4.24 24.59 1.83
CA ARG A 57 -4.53 24.15 3.21
C ARG A 57 -3.54 23.14 3.79
N LYS A 58 -2.47 22.80 3.06
CA LYS A 58 -1.37 21.96 3.56
C LYS A 58 -0.03 22.70 3.58
N LEU A 59 0.87 22.24 4.43
CA LEU A 59 2.27 22.66 4.49
C LEU A 59 3.09 21.76 3.56
N ILE A 60 3.41 22.22 2.36
CA ILE A 60 4.13 21.44 1.36
C ILE A 60 5.63 21.65 1.51
N LEU A 61 6.35 20.56 1.79
CA LEU A 61 7.79 20.52 2.03
C LEU A 61 8.53 19.60 1.05
N ILE A 62 7.96 19.34 -0.13
CA ILE A 62 8.67 18.61 -1.19
C ILE A 62 9.65 19.59 -1.85
N PRO A 63 10.98 19.38 -1.79
CA PRO A 63 11.97 20.38 -2.27
C PRO A 63 12.00 20.54 -3.79
N SER A 64 11.43 19.60 -4.52
CA SER A 64 11.28 19.65 -5.97
C SER A 64 9.96 20.31 -6.42
N GLU A 65 9.11 20.75 -5.49
CA GLU A 65 7.87 21.44 -5.79
C GLU A 65 7.99 22.94 -5.50
N SER A 66 7.27 23.73 -6.31
CA SER A 66 7.13 25.17 -6.16
C SER A 66 5.81 25.60 -6.80
N MET A 67 5.34 26.78 -6.42
CA MET A 67 4.21 27.45 -7.07
C MET A 67 4.68 28.12 -8.37
N THR A 68 4.03 27.81 -9.48
CA THR A 68 4.30 28.47 -10.77
C THR A 68 3.51 29.79 -10.84
N PRO A 69 4.14 30.95 -11.10
CA PRO A 69 3.45 32.23 -11.18
C PRO A 69 2.30 32.22 -12.21
N LEU A 70 1.19 32.89 -11.89
CA LEU A 70 0.01 32.96 -12.76
C LEU A 70 0.35 33.42 -14.19
N ALA A 71 1.21 34.42 -14.35
CA ALA A 71 1.64 34.91 -15.67
C ALA A 71 2.35 33.83 -16.50
N VAL A 72 3.11 32.93 -15.86
CA VAL A 72 3.76 31.78 -16.51
C VAL A 72 2.71 30.75 -16.92
N ARG A 73 1.71 30.47 -16.08
CA ARG A 73 0.59 29.56 -16.40
C ARG A 73 -0.27 30.08 -17.56
N GLN A 74 -0.51 31.40 -17.62
CA GLN A 74 -1.22 32.05 -18.73
C GLN A 74 -0.48 31.86 -20.07
N ALA A 75 0.85 32.04 -20.09
CA ALA A 75 1.65 31.79 -21.28
C ALA A 75 1.67 30.29 -21.67
N LEU A 76 1.70 29.40 -20.68
CA LEU A 76 1.66 27.95 -20.90
C LEU A 76 0.33 27.47 -21.50
N GLY A 77 -0.80 28.05 -21.08
CA GLY A 77 -2.14 27.77 -21.61
C GLY A 77 -2.52 28.55 -22.87
N SER A 78 -1.53 29.15 -23.55
CA SER A 78 -1.78 30.00 -24.72
C SER A 78 -1.94 29.22 -26.04
N VAL A 79 -2.30 29.93 -27.11
CA VAL A 79 -2.48 29.37 -28.46
C VAL A 79 -1.22 28.76 -29.07
N PHE A 80 -0.03 29.00 -28.49
CA PHE A 80 1.21 28.35 -28.89
C PHE A 80 1.16 26.82 -28.75
N ASN A 81 0.24 26.27 -27.94
CA ASN A 81 0.04 24.84 -27.80
C ASN A 81 -0.37 24.13 -29.11
N SER A 82 -0.87 24.88 -30.09
CA SER A 82 -1.36 24.34 -31.37
C SER A 82 -0.33 24.38 -32.50
N ILE A 83 0.91 24.80 -32.23
CA ILE A 83 1.92 25.05 -33.27
C ILE A 83 2.99 23.95 -33.29
N TYR A 84 3.26 23.41 -34.48
CA TYR A 84 4.32 22.44 -34.73
C TYR A 84 5.54 23.15 -35.33
N ALA A 85 6.71 23.07 -34.70
CA ALA A 85 7.86 23.92 -35.04
C ALA A 85 9.21 23.18 -35.02
N GLU A 86 9.32 22.01 -35.64
CA GLU A 86 10.59 21.25 -35.72
C GLU A 86 11.76 22.06 -36.30
N GLY A 87 12.95 21.88 -35.70
CA GLY A 87 14.16 22.64 -36.00
C GLY A 87 14.41 23.78 -35.02
N TYR A 88 15.29 24.70 -35.41
CA TYR A 88 15.79 25.79 -34.57
C TYR A 88 15.63 27.17 -35.24
N PRO A 89 15.56 28.26 -34.46
CA PRO A 89 15.65 29.61 -34.99
C PRO A 89 16.93 29.87 -35.79
N PRO A 90 16.96 30.91 -36.64
CA PRO A 90 18.19 31.34 -37.31
C PRO A 90 19.29 31.69 -36.31
N LEU A 91 20.50 31.20 -36.55
CA LEU A 91 21.68 31.44 -35.69
C LEU A 91 22.01 32.94 -35.50
N ARG A 92 21.61 33.80 -36.45
CA ARG A 92 21.70 35.26 -36.29
C ARG A 92 20.87 35.73 -35.09
N MET A 93 19.60 35.32 -35.05
CA MET A 93 18.64 35.77 -34.05
C MET A 93 19.01 35.28 -32.64
N THR A 94 19.66 34.11 -32.53
CA THR A 94 20.16 33.61 -31.24
C THR A 94 21.34 34.44 -30.71
N ARG A 95 21.96 35.29 -31.53
CA ARG A 95 23.10 36.15 -31.19
C ARG A 95 22.73 37.61 -30.95
N GLU A 96 21.49 37.98 -31.24
CA GLU A 96 20.98 39.34 -31.06
C GLU A 96 20.57 39.63 -29.62
N ASP A 97 20.59 40.91 -29.25
CA ASP A 97 20.10 41.37 -27.95
C ASP A 97 18.55 41.34 -27.89
N GLU A 98 18.01 41.49 -26.68
CA GLU A 98 16.56 41.44 -26.46
C GLU A 98 15.81 42.56 -27.20
N GLU A 99 16.42 43.74 -27.38
CA GLU A 99 15.78 44.87 -28.08
C GLU A 99 15.62 44.56 -29.57
N THR A 100 16.67 44.05 -30.20
CA THR A 100 16.68 43.65 -31.61
C THR A 100 15.74 42.48 -31.86
N ILE A 101 15.73 41.47 -30.98
CA ILE A 101 14.79 40.34 -31.06
C ILE A 101 13.33 40.84 -31.01
N LEU A 102 13.04 41.89 -30.25
CA LEU A 102 11.69 42.44 -30.10
C LEU A 102 11.30 43.47 -31.19
N ASP A 103 12.21 43.80 -32.11
CA ASP A 103 11.88 44.52 -33.35
C ASP A 103 11.20 43.54 -34.33
N PHE A 104 9.92 43.27 -34.07
CA PHE A 104 9.12 42.33 -34.84
C PHE A 104 9.10 42.67 -36.33
N ASP A 105 9.05 43.95 -36.69
CA ASP A 105 8.99 44.36 -38.10
C ASP A 105 10.31 44.05 -38.81
N HIS A 106 11.45 44.33 -38.17
CA HIS A 106 12.77 43.98 -38.68
C HIS A 106 12.92 42.46 -38.86
N GLU A 107 12.65 41.70 -37.80
CA GLU A 107 12.81 40.24 -37.80
C GLU A 107 11.87 39.54 -38.79
N LEU A 108 10.62 39.98 -38.87
CA LEU A 108 9.66 39.45 -39.85
C LEU A 108 10.06 39.80 -41.28
N ALA A 109 10.68 40.96 -41.53
CA ALA A 109 11.21 41.29 -42.85
C ALA A 109 12.35 40.35 -43.24
N TYR A 110 13.28 40.05 -42.33
CA TYR A 110 14.34 39.05 -42.55
C TYR A 110 13.77 37.66 -42.80
N TYR A 111 12.84 37.20 -41.95
CA TYR A 111 12.18 35.91 -42.10
C TYR A 111 11.49 35.78 -43.46
N ARG A 112 10.74 36.79 -43.91
CA ARG A 112 10.08 36.79 -45.23
C ARG A 112 11.07 36.78 -46.39
N ARG A 113 12.22 37.44 -46.23
CA ARG A 113 13.23 37.56 -47.30
C ARG A 113 14.11 36.32 -47.43
N TYR A 114 14.56 35.77 -46.31
CA TYR A 114 15.60 34.73 -46.27
C TYR A 114 15.08 33.36 -45.83
N GLY A 115 13.83 33.26 -45.37
CA GLY A 115 13.25 32.02 -44.85
C GLY A 115 13.79 31.63 -43.49
N ASP A 116 13.57 30.36 -43.10
CA ASP A 116 14.05 29.80 -41.84
C ASP A 116 14.62 28.38 -41.99
N ARG A 117 15.21 27.88 -40.89
CA ARG A 117 15.78 26.53 -40.76
C ARG A 117 14.78 25.48 -40.28
N ARG A 118 13.54 25.86 -40.01
CA ARG A 118 12.52 24.94 -39.51
C ARG A 118 11.92 24.11 -40.63
N PHE A 119 11.47 22.91 -40.26
CA PHE A 119 10.87 21.96 -41.20
C PHE A 119 9.46 22.39 -41.63
N TYR A 120 8.74 23.09 -40.75
CA TYR A 120 7.40 23.63 -40.99
C TYR A 120 7.44 25.16 -41.12
N LYS A 121 6.51 25.73 -41.89
CA LYS A 121 6.37 27.18 -42.09
C LYS A 121 5.13 27.71 -41.36
N GLY A 122 5.03 29.03 -41.20
CA GLY A 122 3.98 29.68 -40.39
C GLY A 122 4.29 29.69 -38.89
N VAL A 123 5.58 29.68 -38.57
CA VAL A 123 6.15 29.54 -37.22
C VAL A 123 7.00 30.76 -36.85
N ASP A 124 6.81 31.87 -37.58
CA ASP A 124 7.53 33.13 -37.42
C ASP A 124 7.53 33.60 -35.95
N TYR A 125 6.37 33.65 -35.31
CA TYR A 125 6.26 34.02 -33.89
C TYR A 125 6.89 33.01 -32.91
N VAL A 126 7.11 31.76 -33.32
CA VAL A 126 7.80 30.76 -32.48
C VAL A 126 9.29 31.08 -32.38
N HIS A 127 9.91 31.66 -33.42
CA HIS A 127 11.30 32.11 -33.33
C HIS A 127 11.51 33.10 -32.21
N PHE A 128 10.64 34.12 -32.11
CA PHE A 128 10.72 35.13 -31.06
C PHE A 128 10.66 34.53 -29.66
N VAL A 129 9.67 33.68 -29.38
CA VAL A 129 9.55 33.11 -28.03
C VAL A 129 10.67 32.11 -27.71
N GLU A 130 11.22 31.41 -28.70
CA GLU A 130 12.35 30.51 -28.47
C GLU A 130 13.65 31.29 -28.24
N THR A 131 14.01 32.24 -29.12
CA THR A 131 15.23 33.03 -28.98
C THR A 131 15.20 33.96 -27.78
N LEU A 132 14.04 34.53 -27.46
CA LEU A 132 13.86 35.34 -26.26
C LEU A 132 14.03 34.50 -24.98
N ALA A 133 13.53 33.25 -24.97
CA ALA A 133 13.76 32.35 -23.84
C ALA A 133 15.24 32.00 -23.69
N GLN A 134 15.94 31.71 -24.79
CA GLN A 134 17.38 31.45 -24.81
C GLN A 134 18.17 32.66 -24.29
N ARG A 135 17.89 33.86 -24.83
CA ARG A 135 18.58 35.10 -24.46
C ARG A 135 18.36 35.48 -23.00
N ARG A 136 17.11 35.39 -22.52
CA ARG A 136 16.80 35.70 -21.11
C ARG A 136 17.38 34.67 -20.15
N CYS A 137 17.45 33.40 -20.55
CA CYS A 137 18.17 32.37 -19.79
C CYS A 137 19.65 32.71 -19.69
N ALA A 138 20.31 32.99 -20.82
CA ALA A 138 21.72 33.38 -20.85
C ALA A 138 22.00 34.58 -19.95
N ALA A 139 21.16 35.62 -20.02
CA ALA A 139 21.25 36.80 -19.16
C ALA A 139 21.03 36.47 -17.67
N ALA A 140 20.09 35.57 -17.33
CA ALA A 140 19.80 35.19 -15.95
C ALA A 140 20.92 34.36 -15.29
N PHE A 141 21.74 33.65 -16.09
CA PHE A 141 22.84 32.82 -15.60
C PHE A 141 24.23 33.42 -15.87
N ALA A 142 24.30 34.62 -16.47
CA ALA A 142 25.54 35.34 -16.67
C ALA A 142 26.25 35.59 -15.33
N THR A 143 27.57 35.51 -15.36
CA THR A 143 28.42 35.76 -14.20
C THR A 143 29.37 36.92 -14.51
N THR A 144 30.07 37.43 -13.50
CA THR A 144 31.13 38.43 -13.72
C THR A 144 32.26 37.92 -14.63
N ALA A 145 32.45 36.59 -14.71
CA ALA A 145 33.50 35.97 -15.53
C ALA A 145 33.01 35.56 -16.92
N VAL A 146 31.72 35.24 -17.08
CA VAL A 146 31.13 34.77 -18.33
C VAL A 146 29.90 35.61 -18.64
N PRO A 147 29.96 36.52 -19.63
CA PRO A 147 28.84 37.35 -19.99
C PRO A 147 27.81 36.58 -20.82
N ALA A 148 26.59 37.11 -20.94
CA ALA A 148 25.44 36.40 -21.52
C ALA A 148 25.64 36.00 -22.99
N GLU A 149 26.41 36.79 -23.75
CA GLU A 149 26.76 36.51 -25.15
C GLU A 149 27.60 35.24 -25.34
N ASN A 150 28.29 34.78 -24.28
CA ASN A 150 29.12 33.57 -24.29
C ASN A 150 28.42 32.36 -23.65
N ILE A 151 27.10 32.44 -23.48
CA ILE A 151 26.28 31.37 -22.91
C ILE A 151 25.30 30.88 -23.98
N TYR A 152 25.49 29.65 -24.43
CA TYR A 152 24.65 28.99 -25.42
C TYR A 152 23.60 28.15 -24.71
N VAL A 153 22.34 28.27 -25.15
CA VAL A 153 21.18 27.73 -24.43
C VAL A 153 20.27 26.96 -25.38
N ASN A 154 19.94 25.72 -25.01
CA ASN A 154 18.86 24.96 -25.64
C ASN A 154 17.69 24.81 -24.65
N VAL A 155 16.52 25.33 -25.03
CA VAL A 155 15.30 25.36 -24.20
C VAL A 155 14.27 24.30 -24.59
N GLN A 156 14.56 23.46 -25.58
CA GLN A 156 13.63 22.46 -26.11
C GLN A 156 13.42 21.19 -25.27
N PRO A 157 14.34 20.74 -24.40
CA PRO A 157 14.15 19.50 -23.65
C PRO A 157 12.84 19.45 -22.85
N LEU A 158 12.07 18.38 -23.05
CA LEU A 158 10.74 18.22 -22.48
C LEU A 158 10.76 18.09 -20.95
N SER A 159 11.85 17.57 -20.40
CA SER A 159 12.10 17.36 -18.96
C SER A 159 13.60 17.20 -18.68
N GLY A 160 13.98 17.19 -17.39
CA GLY A 160 15.39 16.99 -17.01
C GLY A 160 15.96 15.64 -17.45
N ALA A 161 15.12 14.59 -17.52
CA ALA A 161 15.56 13.29 -18.02
C ALA A 161 15.88 13.33 -19.52
N ALA A 162 15.05 14.02 -20.30
CA ALA A 162 15.30 14.23 -21.74
C ALA A 162 16.54 15.09 -21.97
N ALA A 163 16.73 16.14 -21.15
CA ALA A 163 17.93 16.98 -21.22
C ALA A 163 19.20 16.17 -20.95
N ASN A 164 19.23 15.38 -19.86
CA ASN A 164 20.39 14.55 -19.57
C ASN A 164 20.61 13.52 -20.68
N LEU A 165 19.56 12.85 -21.16
CA LEU A 165 19.67 11.87 -22.26
C LEU A 165 20.29 12.47 -23.52
N ALA A 166 19.88 13.66 -23.95
CA ALA A 166 20.51 14.36 -25.08
C ALA A 166 22.00 14.68 -24.82
N VAL A 167 22.38 15.00 -23.58
CA VAL A 167 23.81 15.18 -23.22
C VAL A 167 24.56 13.85 -23.28
N TYR A 168 23.94 12.74 -22.87
CA TYR A 168 24.55 11.42 -23.03
C TYR A 168 24.78 11.11 -24.51
N ASP A 169 23.76 11.24 -25.36
CA ASP A 169 23.86 11.02 -26.80
C ASP A 169 24.92 11.93 -27.45
N ALA A 170 24.99 13.20 -27.03
CA ALA A 170 25.96 14.14 -27.55
C ALA A 170 27.41 13.80 -27.15
N LEU A 171 27.67 13.15 -26.01
CA LEU A 171 29.01 13.12 -25.39
C LEU A 171 29.56 11.74 -25.06
N VAL A 172 28.74 10.69 -24.99
CA VAL A 172 29.17 9.34 -24.57
C VAL A 172 28.57 8.25 -25.44
N GLU A 173 29.32 7.17 -25.63
CA GLU A 173 28.89 6.02 -26.44
C GLU A 173 28.44 4.86 -25.54
N ALA A 174 27.57 3.99 -26.05
CA ALA A 174 27.11 2.83 -25.28
C ALA A 174 28.30 1.96 -24.84
N GLY A 175 28.33 1.57 -23.56
CA GLY A 175 29.46 0.85 -22.95
C GLY A 175 30.55 1.74 -22.35
N ASP A 176 30.57 3.06 -22.63
CA ASP A 176 31.50 3.98 -21.99
C ASP A 176 31.30 4.02 -20.46
N THR A 177 32.35 4.45 -19.75
CA THR A 177 32.29 4.63 -18.30
C THR A 177 31.75 6.01 -17.95
N VAL A 178 30.72 6.05 -17.12
CA VAL A 178 30.14 7.29 -16.57
C VAL A 178 30.18 7.25 -15.06
N MET A 179 30.52 8.37 -14.44
CA MET A 179 30.62 8.47 -12.99
C MET A 179 29.59 9.45 -12.42
N GLY A 180 28.81 9.03 -11.43
CA GLY A 180 27.75 9.83 -10.81
C GLY A 180 27.58 9.52 -9.32
N MET A 181 26.81 10.33 -8.60
CA MET A 181 26.56 10.08 -7.17
C MET A 181 25.68 8.84 -6.97
N ASP A 182 25.99 8.03 -5.97
CA ASP A 182 25.16 6.91 -5.52
C ASP A 182 23.71 7.37 -5.23
N LEU A 183 22.74 6.65 -5.79
CA LEU A 183 21.31 6.91 -5.61
C LEU A 183 20.90 6.85 -4.13
N TYR A 184 21.48 5.95 -3.34
CA TYR A 184 21.18 5.82 -1.91
C TYR A 184 21.65 7.04 -1.10
N GLN A 185 22.65 7.77 -1.61
CA GLN A 185 23.29 8.89 -0.93
C GLN A 185 22.90 10.26 -1.52
N GLY A 186 21.92 10.32 -2.41
CA GLY A 186 21.37 11.58 -2.92
C GLY A 186 21.55 11.84 -4.41
N GLY A 187 22.09 10.89 -5.17
CA GLY A 187 22.11 10.93 -6.64
C GLY A 187 20.71 10.88 -7.27
N HIS A 188 20.63 11.11 -8.58
CA HIS A 188 19.39 11.02 -9.35
C HIS A 188 19.36 9.75 -10.22
N LEU A 189 18.15 9.28 -10.58
CA LEU A 189 17.99 8.09 -11.42
C LEU A 189 18.74 8.17 -12.76
N THR A 190 18.84 9.37 -13.35
CA THR A 190 19.50 9.59 -14.66
C THR A 190 21.03 9.71 -14.58
N HIS A 191 21.61 9.53 -13.39
CA HIS A 191 23.06 9.62 -13.16
C HIS A 191 23.72 8.25 -13.07
N GLY A 192 23.09 7.21 -13.64
CA GLY A 192 23.64 5.85 -13.69
C GLY A 192 22.88 4.80 -12.86
N SER A 193 21.62 5.04 -12.50
CA SER A 193 20.83 4.00 -11.81
C SER A 193 20.60 2.79 -12.72
N GLN A 194 20.81 1.58 -12.17
CA GLN A 194 20.60 0.29 -12.87
C GLN A 194 19.17 0.12 -13.42
N PHE A 195 18.22 0.86 -12.86
CA PHE A 195 16.82 0.84 -13.29
C PHE A 195 16.54 1.80 -14.46
N ASN A 196 17.40 2.80 -14.68
CA ASN A 196 17.27 3.82 -15.71
C ASN A 196 18.12 3.46 -16.97
N PHE A 197 17.86 4.11 -18.10
CA PHE A 197 18.66 3.91 -19.32
C PHE A 197 20.16 4.12 -19.07
N SER A 198 20.51 5.11 -18.22
CA SER A 198 21.89 5.47 -17.90
C SER A 198 22.66 4.31 -17.24
N GLY A 199 22.04 3.54 -16.32
CA GLY A 199 22.69 2.36 -15.74
C GLY A 199 22.52 1.07 -16.55
N LYS A 200 21.61 1.04 -17.53
CA LYS A 200 21.42 -0.10 -18.43
C LYS A 200 22.38 -0.10 -19.62
N ARG A 201 22.77 1.07 -20.12
CA ARG A 201 23.56 1.23 -21.37
C ARG A 201 25.04 1.55 -21.14
N TYR A 202 25.41 2.11 -20.00
CA TYR A 202 26.77 2.57 -19.72
C TYR A 202 27.38 1.85 -18.52
N ARG A 203 28.72 1.81 -18.43
CA ARG A 203 29.41 1.29 -17.25
C ARG A 203 29.43 2.34 -16.15
N VAL A 204 28.57 2.18 -15.16
CA VAL A 204 28.44 3.16 -14.08
C VAL A 204 29.44 2.91 -12.95
N VAL A 205 30.12 3.97 -12.53
CA VAL A 205 30.89 4.03 -11.28
C VAL A 205 30.24 5.06 -10.37
N SER A 206 30.00 4.71 -9.11
CA SER A 206 29.34 5.62 -8.17
C SER A 206 30.32 6.20 -7.16
N TYR A 207 30.25 7.50 -6.94
CA TYR A 207 30.88 8.16 -5.79
C TYR A 207 29.84 8.49 -4.71
N GLY A 208 30.29 8.81 -3.50
CA GLY A 208 29.42 9.08 -2.37
C GLY A 208 29.94 10.16 -1.44
N VAL A 209 29.33 10.26 -0.26
CA VAL A 209 29.78 11.11 0.83
C VAL A 209 30.71 10.35 1.78
N SER A 210 31.54 11.08 2.51
CA SER A 210 32.30 10.54 3.63
C SER A 210 31.33 10.07 4.73
N PRO A 211 31.45 8.82 5.22
CA PRO A 211 30.62 8.29 6.30
C PRO A 211 30.76 9.06 7.62
N THR A 212 31.84 9.83 7.81
CA THR A 212 32.09 10.57 9.05
C THR A 212 31.56 12.00 9.00
N THR A 213 31.60 12.66 7.85
CA THR A 213 31.22 14.07 7.72
C THR A 213 29.87 14.28 7.01
N GLY A 214 29.39 13.27 6.26
CA GLY A 214 28.22 13.41 5.39
C GLY A 214 28.43 14.40 4.23
N ARG A 215 29.68 14.77 3.91
CA ARG A 215 30.03 15.64 2.78
C ARG A 215 30.71 14.86 1.67
N LEU A 216 30.68 15.36 0.44
CA LEU A 216 31.42 14.78 -0.68
C LEU A 216 32.91 14.67 -0.36
N ASP A 217 33.48 13.51 -0.67
CA ASP A 217 34.89 13.19 -0.49
C ASP A 217 35.62 13.34 -1.83
N TYR A 218 36.19 14.53 -2.08
CA TYR A 218 36.82 14.84 -3.37
C TYR A 218 38.09 14.03 -3.64
N ASP A 219 38.81 13.60 -2.60
CA ASP A 219 39.99 12.75 -2.75
C ASP A 219 39.57 11.36 -3.22
N HIS A 220 38.54 10.78 -2.60
CA HIS A 220 37.98 9.51 -3.05
C HIS A 220 37.37 9.60 -4.46
N ILE A 221 36.65 10.70 -4.77
CA ILE A 221 36.13 10.95 -6.12
C ILE A 221 37.28 10.99 -7.14
N ARG A 222 38.40 11.67 -6.81
CA ARG A 222 39.59 11.75 -7.67
C ARG A 222 40.23 10.38 -7.88
N ASP A 223 40.36 9.57 -6.84
CA ASP A 223 40.90 8.21 -6.93
C ASP A 223 40.04 7.29 -7.80
N LEU A 224 38.72 7.36 -7.67
CA LEU A 224 37.79 6.63 -8.54
C LEU A 224 37.92 7.08 -10.00
N ALA A 225 37.99 8.39 -10.25
CA ALA A 225 38.17 8.92 -11.59
C ALA A 225 39.47 8.38 -12.23
N ARG A 226 40.61 8.43 -11.52
CA ARG A 226 41.90 7.92 -11.98
C ARG A 226 41.85 6.43 -12.31
N ARG A 227 41.20 5.64 -11.46
CA ARG A 227 41.11 4.18 -11.62
C ARG A 227 40.23 3.77 -12.78
N HIS A 228 39.09 4.45 -12.96
CA HIS A 228 38.06 4.01 -13.91
C HIS A 228 38.02 4.81 -15.21
N ARG A 229 38.70 5.96 -15.27
CA ARG A 229 38.79 6.88 -16.41
C ARG A 229 37.42 7.16 -17.06
N PRO A 230 36.44 7.69 -16.31
CA PRO A 230 35.12 7.98 -16.86
C PRO A 230 35.19 9.01 -18.00
N LYS A 231 34.36 8.82 -19.03
CA LYS A 231 34.17 9.79 -20.12
C LYS A 231 33.38 11.00 -19.68
N MET A 232 32.51 10.83 -18.69
CA MET A 232 31.72 11.89 -18.10
C MET A 232 31.62 11.69 -16.58
N ILE A 233 31.86 12.78 -15.84
CA ILE A 233 31.53 12.89 -14.42
C ILE A 233 30.29 13.77 -14.31
N ILE A 234 29.27 13.30 -13.60
CA ILE A 234 28.02 14.02 -13.38
C ILE A 234 28.02 14.55 -11.95
N ALA A 235 28.05 15.87 -11.80
CA ALA A 235 27.91 16.57 -10.53
C ALA A 235 26.51 17.18 -10.42
N GLY A 236 25.59 16.46 -9.80
CA GLY A 236 24.22 16.94 -9.56
C GLY A 236 23.47 16.05 -8.59
N PHE A 237 22.58 16.65 -7.81
CA PHE A 237 22.05 15.99 -6.62
C PHE A 237 20.55 16.21 -6.44
N THR A 238 19.87 15.15 -6.03
CA THR A 238 18.44 15.15 -5.68
C THR A 238 18.24 15.26 -4.16
N SER A 239 19.15 14.69 -3.37
CA SER A 239 19.02 14.66 -1.91
C SER A 239 20.36 14.81 -1.17
N TYR A 240 21.19 15.75 -1.65
CA TYR A 240 22.39 16.24 -0.96
C TYR A 240 22.24 17.75 -0.68
N PRO A 241 22.23 18.20 0.59
CA PRO A 241 21.82 19.55 0.97
C PRO A 241 22.96 20.59 0.97
N TRP A 242 24.14 20.22 0.45
CA TRP A 242 25.31 21.08 0.41
C TRP A 242 25.70 21.47 -1.02
N ALA A 243 26.26 22.67 -1.18
CA ALA A 243 26.88 23.08 -2.42
C ALA A 243 28.13 22.24 -2.73
N PRO A 244 28.29 21.76 -3.98
CA PRO A 244 29.54 21.15 -4.41
C PRO A 244 30.61 22.21 -4.69
N ASP A 245 31.86 21.77 -4.68
CA ASP A 245 32.98 22.51 -5.24
C ASP A 245 33.06 22.19 -6.74
N TRP A 246 32.52 23.11 -7.55
CA TRP A 246 32.50 22.97 -9.00
C TRP A 246 33.91 22.90 -9.62
N ARG A 247 34.89 23.61 -9.05
CA ARG A 247 36.26 23.62 -9.56
C ARG A 247 36.94 22.29 -9.30
N ALA A 248 36.79 21.75 -8.09
CA ALA A 248 37.32 20.43 -7.77
C ALA A 248 36.76 19.35 -8.71
N PHE A 249 35.44 19.37 -9.00
CA PHE A 249 34.86 18.43 -9.97
C PHE A 249 35.41 18.61 -11.39
N ALA A 250 35.58 19.84 -11.86
CA ALA A 250 36.13 20.11 -13.19
C ALA A 250 37.57 19.62 -13.30
N GLU A 251 38.42 19.96 -12.31
CA GLU A 251 39.81 19.50 -12.23
C GLU A 251 39.89 17.97 -12.28
N ILE A 252 39.08 17.27 -11.47
CA ILE A 252 39.07 15.79 -11.44
C ILE A 252 38.63 15.20 -12.78
N SER A 253 37.61 15.79 -13.41
CA SER A 253 37.09 15.29 -14.70
C SER A 253 38.11 15.48 -15.82
N HIS A 254 38.68 16.67 -15.92
CA HIS A 254 39.64 17.03 -16.95
C HIS A 254 40.98 16.30 -16.78
N GLU A 255 41.41 16.02 -15.54
CA GLU A 255 42.62 15.23 -15.23
C GLU A 255 42.63 13.87 -15.95
N VAL A 256 41.46 13.22 -16.07
CA VAL A 256 41.34 11.89 -16.70
C VAL A 256 40.91 11.94 -18.16
N GLY A 257 40.71 13.15 -18.71
CA GLY A 257 40.23 13.40 -20.06
C GLY A 257 38.71 13.21 -20.22
N GLY A 258 37.94 13.31 -19.14
CA GLY A 258 36.48 13.27 -19.14
C GLY A 258 35.84 14.65 -19.27
N ARG A 259 34.50 14.68 -19.41
CA ARG A 259 33.67 15.90 -19.40
C ARG A 259 32.91 16.03 -18.09
N LEU A 260 32.68 17.25 -17.62
CA LEU A 260 31.85 17.55 -16.46
C LEU A 260 30.44 17.95 -16.90
N LEU A 261 29.46 17.15 -16.49
CA LEU A 261 28.04 17.51 -16.55
C LEU A 261 27.58 18.00 -15.17
N ALA A 262 27.23 19.28 -15.05
CA ALA A 262 26.62 19.82 -13.84
C ALA A 262 25.08 19.84 -13.96
N ASP A 263 24.39 18.96 -13.23
CA ASP A 263 22.93 18.95 -13.16
C ASP A 263 22.46 19.78 -11.96
N ILE A 264 22.11 21.05 -12.21
CA ILE A 264 21.66 22.01 -11.20
C ILE A 264 20.13 22.10 -11.12
N SER A 265 19.40 21.06 -11.55
CA SER A 265 17.94 21.05 -11.61
C SER A 265 17.25 21.55 -10.34
N HIS A 266 17.76 21.16 -9.18
CA HIS A 266 17.24 21.57 -7.87
C HIS A 266 17.56 23.04 -7.54
N PRO A 267 18.84 23.48 -7.53
CA PRO A 267 19.20 24.84 -7.15
C PRO A 267 19.21 25.87 -8.30
N ALA A 268 18.72 25.56 -9.51
CA ALA A 268 18.83 26.45 -10.68
C ALA A 268 18.37 27.90 -10.43
N GLY A 269 17.25 28.10 -9.73
CA GLY A 269 16.78 29.45 -9.38
C GLY A 269 17.69 30.15 -8.38
N MET A 270 18.23 29.39 -7.42
CA MET A 270 19.21 29.90 -6.45
C MET A 270 20.54 30.27 -7.11
N VAL A 271 20.97 29.51 -8.13
CA VAL A 271 22.16 29.83 -8.93
C VAL A 271 21.96 31.14 -9.67
N ALA A 272 20.83 31.28 -10.40
CA ALA A 272 20.51 32.52 -11.13
C ALA A 272 20.43 33.77 -10.21
N ALA A 273 19.96 33.60 -8.98
CA ALA A 273 19.87 34.69 -7.99
C ALA A 273 21.19 34.98 -7.24
N GLY A 274 22.19 34.10 -7.35
CA GLY A 274 23.44 34.15 -6.58
C GLY A 274 23.35 33.64 -5.14
N ALA A 275 22.28 32.92 -4.77
CA ALA A 275 22.12 32.28 -3.45
C ALA A 275 22.84 30.92 -3.34
N PHE A 276 23.26 30.35 -4.48
CA PHE A 276 24.00 29.08 -4.60
C PHE A 276 25.13 29.26 -5.62
N PRO A 277 26.30 28.62 -5.46
CA PRO A 277 27.43 28.82 -6.38
C PRO A 277 27.11 28.34 -7.79
N SER A 278 27.58 29.09 -8.79
CA SER A 278 27.33 28.82 -10.21
C SER A 278 28.41 27.91 -10.83
N PRO A 279 28.03 26.89 -11.64
CA PRO A 279 28.96 26.12 -12.45
C PRO A 279 29.26 26.74 -13.83
N ILE A 280 28.66 27.89 -14.16
CA ILE A 280 28.83 28.54 -15.48
C ILE A 280 30.29 28.93 -15.71
N GLY A 281 30.84 28.51 -16.85
CA GLY A 281 32.26 28.67 -17.19
C GLY A 281 33.21 27.71 -16.47
N ILE A 282 32.67 26.74 -15.71
CA ILE A 282 33.46 25.71 -15.00
C ILE A 282 33.09 24.33 -15.54
N ALA A 283 31.80 24.00 -15.63
CA ALA A 283 31.33 22.75 -16.21
C ALA A 283 31.27 22.82 -17.74
N ASP A 284 31.54 21.69 -18.41
CA ASP A 284 31.44 21.58 -19.87
C ASP A 284 29.99 21.71 -20.35
N VAL A 285 29.07 21.05 -19.63
CA VAL A 285 27.62 21.12 -19.87
C VAL A 285 26.89 21.28 -18.56
N ILE A 286 25.85 22.10 -18.56
CA ILE A 286 24.97 22.32 -17.42
C ILE A 286 23.55 21.97 -17.84
N THR A 287 22.86 21.17 -17.03
CA THR A 287 21.43 20.88 -17.23
C THR A 287 20.62 21.32 -16.03
N PHE A 288 19.39 21.76 -16.27
CA PHE A 288 18.44 22.00 -15.19
C PHE A 288 16.99 21.95 -15.63
N THR A 289 16.14 21.53 -14.70
CA THR A 289 14.69 21.67 -14.82
C THR A 289 14.20 23.08 -14.51
N THR A 290 13.14 23.52 -15.17
CA THR A 290 12.58 24.88 -15.02
C THR A 290 11.53 25.04 -13.92
N HIS A 291 11.03 23.97 -13.31
CA HIS A 291 9.85 24.00 -12.41
C HIS A 291 10.16 23.93 -10.90
N LYS A 292 11.43 23.72 -10.50
CA LYS A 292 11.81 23.60 -9.08
C LYS A 292 12.01 25.00 -8.48
N THR A 293 13.20 25.33 -8.01
CA THR A 293 13.50 26.69 -7.48
C THR A 293 13.38 27.81 -8.52
N LEU A 294 13.35 27.49 -9.82
CA LEU A 294 13.04 28.45 -10.89
C LEU A 294 11.55 28.82 -10.99
N CYS A 295 10.66 28.03 -10.39
CA CYS A 295 9.22 28.30 -10.34
C CYS A 295 8.54 28.43 -11.72
N GLY A 296 9.10 27.83 -12.77
CA GLY A 296 8.58 27.88 -14.13
C GLY A 296 7.72 26.70 -14.56
N PRO A 297 7.44 26.58 -15.88
CA PRO A 297 6.70 25.44 -16.41
C PRO A 297 7.51 24.15 -16.27
N ARG A 298 6.87 22.98 -16.38
CA ARG A 298 7.60 21.70 -16.48
C ARG A 298 8.34 21.59 -17.82
N GLY A 299 9.66 21.77 -17.77
CA GLY A 299 10.61 21.60 -18.87
C GLY A 299 12.03 21.50 -18.35
N ALA A 300 13.01 21.53 -19.25
CA ALA A 300 14.42 21.64 -18.90
C ALA A 300 15.21 22.45 -19.94
N VAL A 301 16.41 22.85 -19.53
CA VAL A 301 17.34 23.64 -20.32
C VAL A 301 18.71 23.00 -20.26
N ILE A 302 19.42 23.03 -21.38
CA ILE A 302 20.84 22.67 -21.48
C ILE A 302 21.62 23.95 -21.78
N VAL A 303 22.71 24.16 -21.04
CA VAL A 303 23.58 25.32 -21.16
C VAL A 303 25.02 24.87 -21.34
N THR A 304 25.75 25.55 -22.22
CA THR A 304 27.21 25.42 -22.34
C THR A 304 27.83 26.77 -22.71
N THR A 305 29.12 26.92 -22.44
CA THR A 305 29.94 28.07 -22.87
C THR A 305 30.81 27.74 -24.08
N ASP A 306 30.62 26.56 -24.68
CA ASP A 306 31.33 26.07 -25.86
C ASP A 306 30.37 25.99 -27.06
N GLU A 307 30.64 26.77 -28.10
CA GLU A 307 29.77 26.87 -29.28
C GLU A 307 29.72 25.57 -30.10
N GLU A 308 30.83 24.84 -30.19
CA GLU A 308 30.87 23.57 -30.92
C GLU A 308 30.01 22.54 -30.19
N LEU A 309 30.11 22.52 -28.86
CA LEU A 309 29.32 21.65 -28.03
C LEU A 309 27.83 22.01 -28.08
N ALA A 310 27.49 23.30 -28.15
CA ALA A 310 26.11 23.75 -28.33
C ALA A 310 25.50 23.17 -29.61
N GLY A 311 26.23 23.21 -30.73
CA GLY A 311 25.77 22.62 -32.00
C GLY A 311 25.56 21.09 -31.92
N ARG A 312 26.42 20.36 -31.20
CA ARG A 312 26.25 18.92 -30.97
C ARG A 312 25.03 18.62 -30.09
N ILE A 313 24.81 19.42 -29.05
CA ILE A 313 23.66 19.30 -28.15
C ILE A 313 22.35 19.55 -28.91
N ASP A 314 22.31 20.58 -29.76
CA ASP A 314 21.13 20.86 -30.59
C ASP A 314 20.77 19.65 -31.45
N MET A 315 21.76 19.04 -32.13
CA MET A 315 21.53 17.83 -32.94
C MET A 315 21.06 16.62 -32.11
N ALA A 316 21.59 16.46 -30.91
CA ALA A 316 21.18 15.39 -29.99
C ALA A 316 19.76 15.61 -29.45
N VAL A 317 19.34 16.86 -29.21
CA VAL A 317 17.96 17.17 -28.83
C VAL A 317 17.00 16.98 -29.99
N PHE A 318 17.30 17.58 -31.15
CA PHE A 318 16.55 17.39 -32.39
C PHE A 318 17.52 17.38 -33.58
N PRO A 319 17.49 16.35 -34.44
CA PRO A 319 16.47 15.30 -34.56
C PRO A 319 16.74 14.05 -33.70
N GLY A 320 17.69 14.08 -32.76
CA GLY A 320 18.07 12.91 -31.96
C GLY A 320 16.95 12.38 -31.04
N GLU A 321 16.75 13.03 -29.90
CA GLU A 321 15.90 12.52 -28.82
C GLU A 321 14.42 12.97 -28.91
N GLN A 322 14.14 14.07 -29.62
CA GLN A 322 12.80 14.67 -29.68
C GLN A 322 12.37 14.99 -31.12
N GLY A 323 11.05 15.10 -31.33
CA GLY A 323 10.44 15.64 -32.56
C GLY A 323 10.03 17.11 -32.39
N GLY A 324 8.78 17.45 -32.70
CA GLY A 324 8.24 18.80 -32.53
C GLY A 324 8.42 19.39 -31.11
N PRO A 325 9.05 20.58 -30.97
CA PRO A 325 9.14 21.26 -29.68
C PRO A 325 7.76 21.68 -29.15
N HIS A 326 7.68 22.15 -27.89
CA HIS A 326 6.45 22.68 -27.27
C HIS A 326 6.53 24.22 -27.15
N PRO A 327 6.09 25.01 -28.15
CA PRO A 327 6.28 26.46 -28.16
C PRO A 327 5.65 27.20 -26.98
N GLN A 328 4.54 26.70 -26.45
CA GLN A 328 3.87 27.21 -25.25
C GLN A 328 4.77 27.12 -24.00
N LYS A 329 5.69 26.14 -23.93
CA LYS A 329 6.70 26.09 -22.87
C LYS A 329 7.73 27.20 -23.05
N PHE A 330 8.14 27.53 -24.27
CA PHE A 330 9.09 28.61 -24.52
C PHE A 330 8.49 29.96 -24.15
N ALA A 331 7.24 30.21 -24.56
CA ALA A 331 6.49 31.39 -24.16
C ALA A 331 6.42 31.52 -22.62
N ALA A 332 6.14 30.42 -21.92
CA ALA A 332 6.15 30.39 -20.45
C ALA A 332 7.56 30.61 -19.86
N MET A 333 8.60 30.06 -20.47
CA MET A 333 10.00 30.27 -20.06
C MET A 333 10.45 31.72 -20.27
N CYS A 334 10.00 32.41 -21.33
CA CYS A 334 10.26 33.85 -21.52
C CYS A 334 9.77 34.67 -20.35
N VAL A 335 8.56 34.38 -19.87
CA VAL A 335 7.95 35.06 -18.71
C VAL A 335 8.71 34.69 -17.44
N MET A 336 8.99 33.40 -17.23
CA MET A 336 9.76 32.91 -16.09
C MET A 336 11.12 33.59 -16.00
N PHE A 337 11.94 33.57 -17.05
CA PHE A 337 13.29 34.16 -17.02
C PHE A 337 13.25 35.68 -16.84
N LYS A 338 12.20 36.37 -17.32
CA LYS A 338 11.99 37.79 -17.01
C LYS A 338 11.76 38.01 -15.52
N ILE A 339 10.96 37.14 -14.88
CA ILE A 339 10.75 37.17 -13.42
C ILE A 339 12.05 36.83 -12.67
N THR A 340 12.83 35.86 -13.16
CA THR A 340 14.11 35.44 -12.56
C THR A 340 15.11 36.59 -12.41
N GLN A 341 15.08 37.57 -13.32
CA GLN A 341 15.94 38.76 -13.30
C GLN A 341 15.46 39.85 -12.32
N SER A 342 14.32 39.66 -11.63
CA SER A 342 13.79 40.66 -10.71
C SER A 342 14.39 40.57 -9.30
N ASP A 343 14.47 41.72 -8.62
CA ASP A 343 14.89 41.79 -7.22
C ASP A 343 13.97 40.99 -6.28
N ALA A 344 12.68 40.88 -6.61
CA ALA A 344 11.72 40.10 -5.83
C ALA A 344 12.06 38.61 -5.88
N PHE A 345 12.38 38.07 -7.07
CA PHE A 345 12.82 36.69 -7.23
C PHE A 345 14.15 36.44 -6.50
N ARG A 346 15.11 37.36 -6.64
CA ARG A 346 16.39 37.29 -5.93
C ARG A 346 16.18 37.21 -4.40
N ARG A 347 15.39 38.11 -3.81
CA ARG A 347 15.07 38.08 -2.37
C ARG A 347 14.39 36.77 -1.96
N MET A 348 13.46 36.26 -2.77
CA MET A 348 12.80 34.97 -2.52
C MET A 348 13.79 33.81 -2.47
N MET A 349 14.78 33.74 -3.37
CA MET A 349 15.80 32.68 -3.37
C MET A 349 16.69 32.68 -2.12
N PHE A 350 17.06 33.87 -1.63
CA PHE A 350 17.77 33.99 -0.35
C PHE A 350 16.87 33.59 0.83
N GLY A 351 15.60 34.01 0.82
CA GLY A 351 14.62 33.59 1.83
C GLY A 351 14.39 32.07 1.86
N ILE A 352 14.41 31.39 0.71
CA ILE A 352 14.35 29.92 0.62
C ILE A 352 15.54 29.29 1.37
N LYS A 353 16.75 29.80 1.13
CA LYS A 353 17.98 29.34 1.79
C LYS A 353 17.94 29.57 3.31
N GLU A 354 17.56 30.78 3.73
CA GLU A 354 17.42 31.16 5.14
C GLU A 354 16.39 30.29 5.85
N ASN A 355 15.24 30.06 5.23
CA ASN A 355 14.20 29.20 5.78
C ASN A 355 14.65 27.75 5.90
N ALA A 356 15.42 27.22 4.93
CA ALA A 356 15.94 25.86 5.00
C ALA A 356 16.92 25.68 6.18
N ALA A 357 17.80 26.67 6.39
CA ALA A 357 18.69 26.71 7.55
C ALA A 357 17.91 26.85 8.87
N ALA A 358 16.87 27.67 8.91
CA ALA A 358 16.02 27.84 10.09
C ALA A 358 15.25 26.55 10.44
N LEU A 359 14.70 25.85 9.43
CA LEU A 359 14.04 24.56 9.61
C LEU A 359 15.02 23.51 10.16
N ALA A 360 16.22 23.42 9.56
CA ALA A 360 17.28 22.51 10.01
C ALA A 360 17.69 22.79 11.47
N ALA A 361 17.86 24.07 11.83
CA ALA A 361 18.18 24.50 13.20
C ALA A 361 17.02 24.18 14.16
N GLY A 362 15.78 24.43 13.76
CA GLY A 362 14.57 24.14 14.54
C GLY A 362 14.40 22.64 14.84
N LEU A 363 14.68 21.77 13.87
CA LEU A 363 14.67 20.31 14.06
C LEU A 363 15.79 19.89 15.02
N THR A 364 17.01 20.39 14.82
CA THR A 364 18.19 20.09 15.66
C THR A 364 17.99 20.54 17.11
N LYS A 365 17.41 21.74 17.31
CA LYS A 365 17.06 22.29 18.62
C LYS A 365 16.13 21.35 19.42
N ARG A 366 15.32 20.55 18.73
CA ARG A 366 14.39 19.57 19.31
C ARG A 366 14.98 18.16 19.43
N GLY A 367 16.29 18.02 19.21
CA GLY A 367 17.00 16.75 19.34
C GLY A 367 16.87 15.82 18.14
N LEU A 368 16.33 16.30 17.00
CA LEU A 368 16.28 15.54 15.76
C LEU A 368 17.57 15.73 14.97
N GLY A 369 18.19 14.63 14.55
CA GLY A 369 19.40 14.59 13.74
C GLY A 369 19.12 14.81 12.26
N LEU A 370 20.11 15.33 11.54
CA LEU A 370 20.07 15.50 10.09
C LEU A 370 21.11 14.59 9.44
N ALA A 371 20.72 13.87 8.39
CA ALA A 371 21.56 12.86 7.74
C ALA A 371 22.90 13.40 7.20
N TYR A 372 22.94 14.70 6.87
CA TYR A 372 24.13 15.40 6.37
C TYR A 372 24.58 16.54 7.29
N GLY A 373 24.08 16.58 8.53
CA GLY A 373 24.46 17.55 9.56
C GLY A 373 23.94 18.99 9.38
N GLY A 374 23.36 19.35 8.24
CA GLY A 374 22.88 20.70 7.97
C GLY A 374 22.51 20.94 6.50
N THR A 375 22.48 22.21 6.09
CA THR A 375 22.18 22.63 4.72
C THR A 375 22.75 24.01 4.42
N ASP A 376 23.12 24.25 3.15
CA ASP A 376 23.32 25.58 2.56
C ASP A 376 22.49 25.78 1.29
N SER A 377 21.47 24.93 1.10
CA SER A 377 20.59 24.88 -0.06
C SER A 377 19.13 25.20 0.33
N HIS A 378 18.16 24.66 -0.40
CA HIS A 378 16.72 24.89 -0.25
C HIS A 378 15.99 23.79 0.56
N PHE A 379 16.72 22.85 1.16
CA PHE A 379 16.15 21.72 1.90
C PHE A 379 17.12 21.12 2.91
N CYS A 380 16.59 20.32 3.83
CA CYS A 380 17.37 19.46 4.72
C CYS A 380 16.82 18.03 4.70
N VAL A 381 17.55 17.08 5.30
CA VAL A 381 17.16 15.67 5.37
C VAL A 381 17.17 15.22 6.83
N LEU A 382 15.98 15.00 7.39
CA LEU A 382 15.77 14.46 8.72
C LEU A 382 16.20 12.99 8.75
N ASP A 383 17.04 12.61 9.71
CA ASP A 383 17.43 11.24 9.98
C ASP A 383 16.52 10.62 11.05
N LEU A 384 15.70 9.64 10.66
CA LEU A 384 14.76 8.99 11.58
C LEU A 384 15.44 8.09 12.61
N ASN A 385 16.72 7.73 12.44
CA ASN A 385 17.48 7.02 13.48
C ASN A 385 17.65 7.88 14.75
N SER A 386 17.55 9.21 14.62
CA SER A 386 17.62 10.13 15.75
C SER A 386 16.32 10.22 16.56
N VAL A 387 15.20 9.74 16.01
CA VAL A 387 13.89 9.77 16.66
C VAL A 387 13.88 8.69 17.73
N LYS A 388 13.87 9.10 19.00
CA LYS A 388 13.80 8.16 20.13
C LYS A 388 12.36 7.65 20.27
N PRO A 389 12.11 6.33 20.15
CA PRO A 389 10.78 5.79 20.39
C PRO A 389 10.34 6.07 21.84
N ARG A 390 9.06 6.38 22.05
CA ARG A 390 8.49 6.39 23.41
C ARG A 390 8.59 4.98 24.01
N ARG A 391 9.09 4.88 25.25
CA ARG A 391 9.15 3.60 25.99
C ARG A 391 7.73 3.04 26.17
N GLY A 392 7.51 1.78 25.80
CA GLY A 392 6.24 1.06 26.06
C GLY A 392 5.72 0.20 24.90
N GLY A 393 6.31 0.24 23.72
CA GLY A 393 5.86 -0.58 22.58
C GLY A 393 6.31 -2.04 22.67
N ALA A 394 5.36 -2.97 22.57
CA ALA A 394 5.66 -4.38 22.34
C ALA A 394 6.21 -4.57 20.91
N SER A 395 7.48 -4.97 20.79
CA SER A 395 8.05 -5.42 19.52
C SER A 395 7.95 -6.94 19.42
N VAL A 396 7.40 -7.44 18.32
CA VAL A 396 7.68 -8.82 17.87
C VAL A 396 8.90 -8.72 16.95
N PRO A 397 9.93 -9.57 17.11
CA PRO A 397 11.20 -9.40 16.45
C PRO A 397 11.08 -9.46 14.93
N ALA A 398 11.67 -8.47 14.25
CA ALA A 398 11.96 -8.56 12.82
C ALA A 398 13.14 -9.51 12.62
N ARG A 399 12.91 -10.69 12.03
CA ARG A 399 13.82 -11.66 11.35
C ARG A 399 15.22 -11.98 11.91
N THR A 400 15.66 -11.36 12.99
CA THR A 400 16.98 -11.49 13.62
C THR A 400 16.74 -11.37 15.11
N GLY A 401 17.21 -12.36 15.86
CA GLY A 401 16.82 -12.62 17.25
C GLY A 401 16.74 -11.38 18.16
N ALA A 402 15.79 -11.47 19.10
CA ALA A 402 15.67 -10.70 20.33
C ALA A 402 16.51 -9.41 20.41
N THR A 403 15.93 -8.29 19.99
CA THR A 403 16.27 -7.00 20.59
C THR A 403 15.08 -6.57 21.45
N THR A 404 15.35 -6.19 22.69
CA THR A 404 14.39 -5.59 23.64
C THR A 404 14.04 -4.14 23.27
N GLU A 405 14.36 -3.71 22.06
CA GLU A 405 14.20 -2.34 21.57
C GLU A 405 13.09 -2.30 20.51
N ALA A 406 12.30 -1.22 20.51
CA ALA A 406 11.29 -0.99 19.48
C ALA A 406 11.96 -0.85 18.11
N PRO A 407 11.33 -1.35 17.02
CA PRO A 407 11.90 -1.18 15.68
C PRO A 407 12.02 0.32 15.33
N PRO A 408 13.02 0.69 14.53
CA PRO A 408 13.22 2.09 14.18
C PRO A 408 12.04 2.63 13.35
N LEU A 409 11.75 3.92 13.51
CA LEU A 409 10.76 4.60 12.68
C LEU A 409 11.26 4.66 11.23
N ARG A 410 10.53 4.05 10.29
CA ARG A 410 10.87 4.09 8.86
C ARG A 410 10.19 5.28 8.17
N GLY A 411 10.75 5.71 7.04
CA GLY A 411 10.26 6.86 6.28
C GLY A 411 8.82 6.71 5.78
N GLU A 412 8.41 5.53 5.32
CA GLU A 412 7.06 5.28 4.78
C GLU A 412 5.92 5.59 5.77
N PRO A 413 5.85 4.96 6.96
CA PRO A 413 4.80 5.31 7.92
C PRO A 413 4.90 6.75 8.40
N ALA A 414 6.11 7.31 8.53
CA ALA A 414 6.31 8.68 9.01
C ALA A 414 5.74 9.72 8.03
N VAL A 415 6.09 9.66 6.74
CA VAL A 415 5.57 10.62 5.75
C VAL A 415 4.09 10.47 5.48
N ARG A 416 3.54 9.25 5.62
CA ARG A 416 2.10 9.03 5.49
C ARG A 416 1.32 9.67 6.64
N ILE A 417 1.80 9.57 7.88
CA ILE A 417 1.18 10.22 9.04
C ILE A 417 1.35 11.75 8.96
N LEU A 418 2.50 12.24 8.51
CA LEU A 418 2.70 13.68 8.24
C LEU A 418 1.71 14.20 7.17
N ASP A 419 1.51 13.49 6.06
CA ASP A 419 0.56 13.89 5.01
C ASP A 419 -0.89 13.96 5.52
N LEU A 420 -1.28 12.99 6.35
CA LEU A 420 -2.58 12.98 7.04
C LEU A 420 -2.70 14.11 8.09
N ALA A 421 -1.59 14.55 8.70
CA ALA A 421 -1.54 15.75 9.53
C ALA A 421 -1.61 17.06 8.73
N GLY A 422 -1.44 17.03 7.40
CA GLY A 422 -1.37 18.21 6.55
C GLY A 422 0.04 18.70 6.21
N ILE A 423 1.08 17.92 6.53
CA ILE A 423 2.48 18.19 6.22
C ILE A 423 2.94 17.25 5.10
N VAL A 424 3.12 17.79 3.89
CA VAL A 424 3.46 16.98 2.71
C VAL A 424 4.98 16.91 2.55
N ALA A 425 5.54 15.71 2.66
CA ALA A 425 6.97 15.45 2.50
C ALA A 425 7.21 14.10 1.80
N ASN A 426 8.46 13.77 1.47
CA ASN A 426 8.81 12.48 0.88
C ASN A 426 9.84 11.73 1.72
N LYS A 427 9.69 10.40 1.81
CA LYS A 427 10.73 9.54 2.36
C LYS A 427 11.94 9.57 1.43
N ASN A 428 13.13 9.40 1.99
CA ASN A 428 14.37 9.39 1.22
C ASN A 428 15.38 8.45 1.87
N THR A 429 16.20 7.78 1.06
CA THR A 429 17.33 7.03 1.58
C THR A 429 18.40 7.99 2.10
N ILE A 430 19.18 7.53 3.07
CA ILE A 430 20.32 8.25 3.64
C ILE A 430 21.57 7.37 3.62
N PRO A 431 22.80 7.92 3.76
CA PRO A 431 24.01 7.11 3.83
C PRO A 431 23.89 6.00 4.90
N GLY A 432 24.17 4.76 4.50
CA GLY A 432 23.98 3.56 5.34
C GLY A 432 22.74 2.74 5.01
N ASP A 433 21.75 3.31 4.33
CA ASP A 433 20.60 2.55 3.83
C ASP A 433 21.01 1.59 2.71
N THR A 434 20.38 0.41 2.68
CA THR A 434 20.61 -0.62 1.65
C THR A 434 19.35 -0.92 0.82
N GLN A 435 18.19 -0.38 1.22
CA GLN A 435 16.91 -0.66 0.58
C GLN A 435 16.01 0.60 0.59
N THR A 436 15.48 0.97 -0.57
CA THR A 436 14.59 2.14 -0.71
C THR A 436 13.23 1.93 -0.02
N SER A 437 12.75 0.69 0.07
CA SER A 437 11.51 0.35 0.78
C SER A 437 11.59 0.62 2.28
N LEU A 438 12.80 0.50 2.86
CA LEU A 438 13.08 0.67 4.29
C LEU A 438 13.86 1.96 4.60
N ALA A 439 13.78 2.95 3.72
CA ALA A 439 14.51 4.21 3.83
C ALA A 439 14.32 4.91 5.18
N MET A 440 15.40 5.50 5.70
CA MET A 440 15.48 6.08 7.04
C MET A 440 15.45 7.62 7.08
N GLY A 441 15.28 8.29 5.93
CA GLY A 441 15.23 9.74 5.86
C GLY A 441 13.87 10.31 5.49
N ILE A 442 13.65 11.58 5.86
CA ILE A 442 12.58 12.43 5.33
C ILE A 442 13.23 13.70 4.76
N ARG A 443 12.96 13.97 3.49
CA ARG A 443 13.48 15.15 2.79
C ARG A 443 12.48 16.30 2.91
N LEU A 444 12.95 17.47 3.37
CA LEU A 444 12.13 18.62 3.74
C LEU A 444 12.66 19.90 3.08
N GLY A 445 11.93 20.43 2.10
CA GLY A 445 12.25 21.62 1.33
C GLY A 445 11.39 22.83 1.65
N THR A 446 11.94 24.03 1.47
CA THR A 446 11.29 25.31 1.77
C THR A 446 10.74 26.14 0.60
N PRO A 447 10.95 25.83 -0.71
CA PRO A 447 10.46 26.69 -1.79
C PRO A 447 8.99 27.09 -1.68
N TRP A 448 8.11 26.10 -1.49
CA TRP A 448 6.67 26.32 -1.44
C TRP A 448 6.26 27.24 -0.29
N LEU A 449 6.72 26.95 0.94
CA LEU A 449 6.33 27.74 2.10
C LEU A 449 6.88 29.17 2.03
N THR A 450 8.10 29.36 1.51
CA THR A 450 8.64 30.71 1.29
C THR A 450 7.79 31.49 0.28
N GLN A 451 7.32 30.86 -0.80
CA GLN A 451 6.41 31.50 -1.77
C GLN A 451 5.07 31.93 -1.15
N ARG A 452 4.63 31.23 -0.10
CA ARG A 452 3.43 31.57 0.68
C ARG A 452 3.69 32.63 1.76
N GLY A 453 4.91 33.15 1.86
CA GLY A 453 5.28 34.24 2.78
C GLY A 453 5.84 33.79 4.14
N PHE A 454 6.15 32.51 4.32
CA PHE A 454 6.72 32.02 5.58
C PHE A 454 8.15 32.53 5.78
N SER A 455 8.49 32.86 7.02
CA SER A 455 9.80 33.34 7.47
C SER A 455 10.50 32.31 8.37
N PRO A 456 11.73 32.57 8.83
CA PRO A 456 12.42 31.71 9.79
C PRO A 456 11.63 31.42 11.07
N ALA A 457 10.76 32.35 11.51
CA ALA A 457 9.93 32.15 12.69
C ALA A 457 8.87 31.07 12.48
N GLU A 458 8.17 31.07 11.33
CA GLU A 458 7.23 30.01 10.99
C GLU A 458 7.96 28.67 10.74
N MET A 459 9.19 28.67 10.20
CA MET A 459 9.97 27.44 10.02
C MET A 459 10.26 26.72 11.36
N ASP A 460 10.48 27.46 12.46
CA ASP A 460 10.63 26.85 13.79
C ASP A 460 9.32 26.21 14.27
N GLN A 461 8.16 26.80 13.94
CA GLN A 461 6.84 26.20 14.22
C GLN A 461 6.59 24.95 13.37
N VAL A 462 6.98 24.96 12.10
CA VAL A 462 6.94 23.76 11.24
C VAL A 462 7.82 22.66 11.83
N ALA A 463 9.04 23.00 12.30
CA ALA A 463 9.92 22.04 12.97
C ALA A 463 9.29 21.44 14.23
N GLU A 464 8.58 22.23 15.03
CA GLU A 464 7.82 21.75 16.20
C GLU A 464 6.75 20.74 15.81
N LEU A 465 5.96 21.03 14.78
CA LEU A 465 4.87 20.14 14.35
C LEU A 465 5.41 18.83 13.77
N ILE A 466 6.51 18.89 13.00
CA ILE A 466 7.20 17.68 12.53
C ILE A 466 7.71 16.87 13.72
N HIS A 467 8.37 17.51 14.69
CA HIS A 467 8.87 16.86 15.90
C HIS A 467 7.76 16.18 16.70
N ARG A 468 6.68 16.91 17.03
CA ARG A 468 5.51 16.37 17.72
C ARG A 468 4.93 15.16 17.01
N THR A 469 4.82 15.23 15.68
CA THR A 469 4.30 14.13 14.87
C THR A 469 5.22 12.91 14.95
N VAL A 470 6.50 13.03 14.58
CA VAL A 470 7.40 11.87 14.50
C VAL A 470 7.70 11.25 15.87
N ALA A 471 7.74 12.07 16.93
CA ALA A 471 7.96 11.61 18.30
C ALA A 471 6.71 10.92 18.91
N ALA A 472 5.51 11.24 18.41
CA ALA A 472 4.27 10.61 18.86
C ALA A 472 3.99 9.26 18.17
N ILE A 473 4.66 8.96 17.05
CA ILE A 473 4.48 7.69 16.33
C ILE A 473 5.08 6.53 17.14
N GLN A 474 4.30 5.47 17.30
CA GLN A 474 4.72 4.18 17.81
C GLN A 474 5.03 3.23 16.63
N PRO A 475 6.32 3.01 16.29
CA PRO A 475 6.70 2.15 15.19
C PRO A 475 6.54 0.66 15.54
N PHE A 476 6.12 -0.13 14.56
CA PHE A 476 6.13 -1.59 14.63
C PHE A 476 6.32 -2.18 13.23
N SER A 477 6.75 -3.44 13.12
CA SER A 477 6.91 -4.11 11.83
C SER A 477 6.54 -5.59 11.91
N TYR A 478 6.12 -6.14 10.78
CA TYR A 478 5.89 -7.57 10.61
C TYR A 478 6.29 -8.01 9.21
N MET A 479 6.48 -9.31 9.01
CA MET A 479 6.89 -9.85 7.71
C MET A 479 5.69 -10.05 6.78
N GLY A 480 5.70 -9.36 5.65
CA GLY A 480 4.80 -9.62 4.51
C GLY A 480 5.38 -10.63 3.52
N LEU A 481 4.71 -10.80 2.38
CA LEU A 481 5.17 -11.68 1.30
C LEU A 481 6.47 -11.20 0.64
N ALA A 482 6.71 -9.88 0.62
CA ALA A 482 7.85 -9.25 -0.05
C ALA A 482 8.98 -8.84 0.92
N GLY A 483 8.86 -9.12 2.23
CA GLY A 483 9.82 -8.71 3.24
C GLY A 483 9.19 -7.97 4.42
N GLU A 484 10.01 -7.22 5.16
CA GLU A 484 9.58 -6.41 6.29
C GLU A 484 8.57 -5.33 5.84
N LEU A 485 7.46 -5.22 6.57
CA LEU A 485 6.45 -4.18 6.38
C LEU A 485 6.44 -3.25 7.60
N PRO A 486 7.10 -2.07 7.52
CA PRO A 486 7.07 -1.10 8.60
C PRO A 486 5.71 -0.41 8.69
N ARG A 487 5.30 -0.10 9.92
CA ARG A 487 4.03 0.55 10.28
C ARG A 487 4.25 1.51 11.45
N GLY A 488 3.27 2.37 11.67
CA GLY A 488 3.25 3.29 12.81
C GLY A 488 1.82 3.52 13.28
N LYS A 489 1.63 3.72 14.59
CA LYS A 489 0.38 4.18 15.19
C LYS A 489 0.60 5.51 15.92
N ILE A 490 -0.40 6.37 15.95
CA ILE A 490 -0.39 7.64 16.68
C ILE A 490 -1.68 7.77 17.50
N ASP A 491 -1.57 8.32 18.70
CA ASP A 491 -2.71 8.64 19.56
C ASP A 491 -3.67 9.62 18.88
N LEU A 492 -4.99 9.39 18.97
CA LEU A 492 -5.98 10.20 18.25
C LEU A 492 -5.95 11.65 18.71
N ASP A 493 -6.05 11.90 20.01
CA ASP A 493 -6.19 13.24 20.55
C ASP A 493 -4.94 14.07 20.23
N THR A 494 -3.75 13.48 20.42
CA THR A 494 -2.47 14.07 20.00
C THR A 494 -2.46 14.40 18.49
N PHE A 495 -3.00 13.51 17.66
CA PHE A 495 -2.98 13.67 16.21
C PHE A 495 -3.95 14.75 15.71
N GLU A 496 -5.14 14.83 16.30
CA GLU A 496 -6.12 15.87 15.96
C GLU A 496 -5.67 17.26 16.43
N GLU A 497 -5.00 17.37 17.59
CA GLU A 497 -4.33 18.61 18.02
C GLU A 497 -3.28 19.06 16.99
N ILE A 498 -2.41 18.14 16.55
CA ILE A 498 -1.39 18.43 15.54
C ILE A 498 -2.05 18.88 14.22
N LYS A 499 -3.11 18.21 13.76
CA LYS A 499 -3.85 18.59 12.56
C LYS A 499 -4.42 20.00 12.67
N ALA A 500 -5.03 20.34 13.81
CA ALA A 500 -5.58 21.66 14.06
C ALA A 500 -4.48 22.73 14.01
N ASP A 501 -3.34 22.49 14.65
CA ASP A 501 -2.20 23.42 14.64
C ASP A 501 -1.57 23.57 13.24
N VAL A 502 -1.47 22.47 12.48
CA VAL A 502 -1.02 22.49 11.08
C VAL A 502 -2.00 23.30 10.22
N ALA A 503 -3.30 23.09 10.37
CA ALA A 503 -4.32 23.83 9.64
C ALA A 503 -4.27 25.33 9.98
N ALA A 504 -4.13 25.68 11.26
CA ALA A 504 -3.99 27.07 11.72
C ALA A 504 -2.70 27.73 11.22
N LEU A 505 -1.59 26.98 11.12
CA LEU A 505 -0.35 27.48 10.52
C LEU A 505 -0.48 27.63 9.00
N ALA A 506 -1.05 26.65 8.31
CA ALA A 506 -1.27 26.71 6.86
C ALA A 506 -2.19 27.87 6.46
N ALA A 507 -3.22 28.19 7.26
CA ALA A 507 -4.14 29.30 7.01
C ALA A 507 -3.48 30.70 7.07
N ARG A 508 -2.31 30.84 7.69
CA ARG A 508 -1.55 32.10 7.75
C ARG A 508 -0.79 32.40 6.45
N GLY A 509 -0.52 31.39 5.62
CA GLY A 509 0.17 31.56 4.34
C GLY A 509 -0.73 32.09 3.25
N ALA A 510 -0.17 32.87 2.32
CA ALA A 510 -0.89 33.28 1.12
C ALA A 510 -1.40 32.05 0.32
N ALA A 511 -2.59 32.18 -0.27
CA ALA A 511 -3.20 31.18 -1.15
C ALA A 511 -3.53 31.84 -2.49
N GLU A 512 -3.35 31.11 -3.60
CA GLU A 512 -3.61 31.64 -4.94
C GLU A 512 -5.11 31.69 -5.26
N THR A 513 -5.87 30.74 -4.72
CA THR A 513 -7.30 30.58 -4.96
C THR A 513 -8.09 30.74 -3.67
N GLU A 514 -9.27 31.35 -3.80
CA GLU A 514 -10.23 31.40 -2.69
C GLU A 514 -10.77 30.00 -2.40
N HIS A 515 -11.26 29.82 -1.18
CA HIS A 515 -11.81 28.56 -0.72
C HIS A 515 -13.08 28.21 -1.52
N ARG A 516 -13.08 27.09 -2.26
CA ARG A 516 -14.22 26.65 -3.08
C ARG A 516 -15.33 25.98 -2.27
N GLY A 517 -15.11 25.71 -0.99
CA GLY A 517 -16.15 25.15 -0.11
C GLY A 517 -16.16 23.64 -0.04
N THR A 518 -15.16 22.95 -0.59
CA THR A 518 -15.25 21.48 -0.75
C THR A 518 -15.08 20.70 0.54
N GLY A 519 -14.61 21.36 1.61
CA GLY A 519 -14.34 20.74 2.88
C GLY A 519 -13.04 19.90 2.89
N TYR A 520 -12.20 20.02 1.86
CA TYR A 520 -10.91 19.33 1.75
C TYR A 520 -9.73 20.24 2.18
N PRO A 521 -8.70 19.73 2.87
CA PRO A 521 -8.65 18.42 3.51
C PRO A 521 -9.69 18.38 4.64
N HIS A 522 -10.27 17.20 4.85
CA HIS A 522 -11.33 16.96 5.82
C HIS A 522 -10.82 16.98 7.28
N TYR A 523 -10.15 18.07 7.68
CA TYR A 523 -9.80 18.32 9.07
C TYR A 523 -11.10 18.44 9.86
N LEU A 524 -11.19 17.71 10.96
CA LEU A 524 -12.25 17.92 11.92
C LEU A 524 -11.83 19.08 12.82
N GLU A 525 -12.70 20.07 12.99
CA GLU A 525 -12.59 20.97 14.13
C GLU A 525 -13.03 20.19 15.37
N VAL A 526 -12.11 19.46 15.99
CA VAL A 526 -12.29 19.07 17.39
C VAL A 526 -12.17 20.38 18.16
N LYS A 527 -13.30 21.02 18.45
CA LYS A 527 -13.31 22.27 19.24
C LYS A 527 -12.59 21.97 20.55
N ALA A 528 -11.42 22.57 20.73
CA ALA A 528 -10.79 22.66 22.05
C ALA A 528 -11.82 23.23 23.01
N GLU A 529 -11.92 22.63 24.19
CA GLU A 529 -12.93 22.93 25.20
C GLU A 529 -13.13 24.45 25.33
N VAL A 530 -14.23 24.94 24.80
CA VAL A 530 -14.58 26.36 24.95
C VAL A 530 -15.02 26.52 26.39
N GLU A 531 -14.23 27.23 27.19
CA GLU A 531 -14.75 27.93 28.37
C GLU A 531 -15.82 28.89 27.88
N VAL A 532 -17.06 28.42 27.84
CA VAL A 532 -18.21 29.30 27.66
C VAL A 532 -18.32 30.09 28.97
N GLU A 533 -17.69 31.26 29.01
CA GLU A 533 -18.13 32.34 29.90
C GLU A 533 -19.61 32.56 29.60
N ALA A 534 -20.47 32.17 30.54
CA ALA A 534 -21.90 32.43 30.49
C ALA A 534 -22.15 33.95 30.55
N LYS A 535 -22.12 34.62 29.39
CA LYS A 535 -22.60 36.00 29.25
C LYS A 535 -23.93 36.00 28.53
N GLY A 536 -24.97 36.32 29.29
CA GLY A 536 -26.32 36.56 28.80
C GLY A 536 -27.37 35.68 29.46
N LYS A 537 -27.63 35.90 30.76
CA LYS A 537 -28.90 35.49 31.37
C LYS A 537 -30.02 36.27 30.67
N THR A 538 -30.66 35.67 29.68
CA THR A 538 -32.05 36.01 29.39
C THR A 538 -32.88 35.20 30.37
N GLU A 539 -33.58 35.88 31.28
CA GLU A 539 -34.49 35.26 32.24
C GLU A 539 -35.55 34.46 31.49
N VAL A 540 -35.38 33.14 31.44
CA VAL A 540 -36.49 32.21 31.25
C VAL A 540 -36.97 31.88 32.65
N ALA A 541 -38.25 32.14 32.88
CA ALA A 541 -38.92 32.00 34.17
C ALA A 541 -38.59 30.65 34.83
N SER A 542 -38.16 30.70 36.08
CA SER A 542 -37.97 29.55 36.95
C SER A 542 -39.30 28.82 37.12
N THR A 543 -39.50 27.77 36.32
CA THR A 543 -40.50 26.75 36.65
C THR A 543 -39.89 25.87 37.73
N SER A 544 -40.55 25.87 38.88
CA SER A 544 -40.18 25.10 40.06
C SER A 544 -40.01 23.61 39.72
N THR A 545 -39.11 22.97 40.46
CA THR A 545 -38.78 21.53 40.53
C THR A 545 -39.98 20.61 40.89
N SER A 546 -41.22 21.07 40.71
CA SER A 546 -42.48 20.35 40.99
C SER A 546 -43.17 19.81 39.72
N ALA A 547 -42.58 19.95 38.53
CA ALA A 547 -43.12 19.39 37.28
C ALA A 547 -42.52 18.01 36.90
N LEU A 548 -41.82 17.34 37.82
CA LEU A 548 -41.33 15.96 37.62
C LEU A 548 -42.35 14.89 38.04
N THR A 549 -43.57 15.28 38.44
CA THR A 549 -44.63 14.37 38.91
C THR A 549 -46.01 14.59 38.26
N SER A 550 -46.11 15.40 37.19
CA SER A 550 -47.37 15.60 36.44
C SER A 550 -47.32 15.22 34.94
N THR A 551 -46.34 14.40 34.52
CA THR A 551 -46.42 13.63 33.27
C THR A 551 -47.35 12.41 33.38
N SER A 552 -48.19 12.34 34.41
CA SER A 552 -49.29 11.38 34.50
C SER A 552 -50.46 11.67 33.54
N ALA A 553 -50.38 12.73 32.72
CA ALA A 553 -51.36 13.04 31.68
C ALA A 553 -50.88 12.81 30.23
N SER A 554 -49.58 12.62 29.96
CA SER A 554 -49.11 12.22 28.63
C SER A 554 -48.11 11.08 28.70
N ALA A 555 -48.41 10.00 27.99
CA ALA A 555 -47.60 8.79 28.00
C ALA A 555 -46.39 8.87 27.06
N ALA A 556 -46.16 10.00 26.37
CA ALA A 556 -45.04 10.24 25.46
C ALA A 556 -44.59 11.72 25.49
N ALA A 557 -43.31 11.98 25.77
CA ALA A 557 -42.69 13.30 25.64
C ALA A 557 -41.94 13.41 24.30
N ILE A 558 -41.99 14.56 23.62
CA ILE A 558 -41.21 14.86 22.41
C ILE A 558 -40.17 15.93 22.68
N LEU A 559 -38.95 15.69 22.22
CA LEU A 559 -37.80 16.57 22.34
C LEU A 559 -37.24 16.79 20.93
N MET A 560 -36.95 18.05 20.58
CA MET A 560 -36.01 18.31 19.49
C MET A 560 -34.61 18.08 20.04
N ALA A 561 -33.84 17.18 19.43
CA ALA A 561 -32.46 16.99 19.88
C ALA A 561 -31.61 18.23 19.54
N PRO A 562 -30.59 18.55 20.35
CA PRO A 562 -29.61 19.59 20.03
C PRO A 562 -28.99 19.38 18.64
N PRO A 563 -28.53 20.45 17.94
CA PRO A 563 -27.88 20.31 16.63
C PRO A 563 -26.58 19.49 16.74
N GLY A 564 -26.48 18.44 15.93
CA GLY A 564 -25.38 17.47 15.91
C GLY A 564 -25.80 16.07 16.41
N GLY A 565 -25.18 15.01 15.88
CA GLY A 565 -25.38 13.66 16.42
C GLY A 565 -25.79 12.58 15.41
N LEU A 566 -25.60 12.76 14.10
CA LEU A 566 -25.87 11.70 13.12
C LEU A 566 -24.75 11.54 12.10
N LEU A 567 -24.10 10.39 12.12
CA LEU A 567 -23.08 10.00 11.15
C LEU A 567 -23.66 8.98 10.17
N LEU A 568 -23.33 9.13 8.89
CA LEU A 568 -23.52 8.11 7.88
C LEU A 568 -22.19 7.40 7.64
N VAL A 569 -22.12 6.11 7.97
CA VAL A 569 -20.96 5.26 7.75
C VAL A 569 -21.22 4.34 6.56
N THR A 570 -20.40 4.42 5.52
CA THR A 570 -20.57 3.63 4.29
C THR A 570 -19.27 2.97 3.83
N GLY A 571 -19.40 1.92 3.01
CA GLY A 571 -18.27 1.25 2.36
C GLY A 571 -18.38 -0.27 2.39
N GLU A 572 -17.54 -0.95 1.60
CA GLU A 572 -17.50 -2.41 1.52
C GLU A 572 -17.10 -3.10 2.84
N ARG A 573 -16.47 -2.33 3.75
CA ARG A 573 -16.02 -2.80 5.06
C ARG A 573 -16.69 -2.07 6.22
N ALA A 574 -17.77 -1.33 5.97
CA ALA A 574 -18.49 -0.61 7.03
C ALA A 574 -19.11 -1.56 8.07
N GLU A 575 -19.72 -2.66 7.64
CA GLU A 575 -20.27 -3.69 8.53
C GLU A 575 -19.21 -4.27 9.49
N PRO A 576 -18.11 -4.88 8.99
CA PRO A 576 -17.14 -5.50 9.88
C PRO A 576 -16.35 -4.47 10.70
N ALA A 577 -16.15 -3.25 10.19
CA ALA A 577 -15.55 -2.16 10.95
C ALA A 577 -16.40 -1.81 12.18
N LEU A 578 -17.69 -1.51 11.97
CA LEU A 578 -18.59 -1.20 13.08
C LEU A 578 -18.77 -2.38 14.04
N ALA A 579 -18.78 -3.61 13.51
CA ALA A 579 -18.75 -4.82 14.32
C ALA A 579 -17.48 -4.94 15.18
N GLN A 580 -16.36 -4.31 14.82
CA GLN A 580 -15.14 -4.28 15.63
C GLN A 580 -15.00 -3.01 16.49
N ILE A 581 -15.82 -1.97 16.25
CA ILE A 581 -15.74 -0.70 16.98
C ILE A 581 -16.78 -0.63 18.10
N VAL A 582 -18.02 -1.07 17.82
CA VAL A 582 -19.14 -0.98 18.76
C VAL A 582 -19.17 -2.22 19.65
N THR A 583 -19.52 -2.07 20.93
CA THR A 583 -19.52 -3.17 21.92
C THR A 583 -20.59 -4.23 21.67
N SER A 584 -21.68 -3.91 20.98
CA SER A 584 -22.79 -4.83 20.66
C SER A 584 -22.62 -5.53 19.30
N ASP A 585 -23.53 -6.46 18.97
CA ASP A 585 -23.53 -7.18 17.70
C ASP A 585 -24.16 -6.34 16.57
N VAL A 586 -23.34 -5.56 15.88
CA VAL A 586 -23.76 -4.77 14.70
C VAL A 586 -23.87 -5.63 13.44
N ALA A 587 -23.04 -6.67 13.32
CA ALA A 587 -23.03 -7.59 12.19
C ALA A 587 -24.35 -8.39 12.09
N GLY A 588 -25.01 -8.60 13.24
CA GLY A 588 -26.38 -9.12 13.41
C GLY A 588 -27.50 -8.36 12.71
N LEU A 589 -27.30 -7.07 12.40
CA LEU A 589 -28.39 -6.19 12.02
C LEU A 589 -28.88 -6.45 10.58
N ALA A 590 -30.18 -6.70 10.45
CA ALA A 590 -30.89 -6.63 9.17
C ALA A 590 -31.18 -5.15 8.80
N PRO A 591 -31.29 -4.80 7.50
CA PRO A 591 -31.70 -3.46 7.08
C PRO A 591 -33.00 -3.00 7.76
N GLY A 592 -33.02 -1.76 8.23
CA GLY A 592 -34.13 -1.14 8.98
C GLY A 592 -34.18 -1.50 10.47
N ARG A 593 -33.31 -2.41 10.96
CA ARG A 593 -33.20 -2.72 12.39
C ARG A 593 -32.15 -1.85 13.07
N THR A 594 -32.30 -1.72 14.38
CA THR A 594 -31.43 -0.92 15.24
C THR A 594 -30.80 -1.74 16.36
N GLN A 595 -29.61 -1.32 16.78
CA GLN A 595 -28.89 -1.86 17.94
C GLN A 595 -28.35 -0.69 18.76
N THR A 596 -28.25 -0.87 20.09
CA THR A 596 -27.55 0.09 20.96
C THR A 596 -26.23 -0.50 21.43
N GLY A 597 -25.24 0.35 21.67
CA GLY A 597 -23.92 -0.06 22.14
C GLY A 597 -23.12 1.12 22.63
N PHE A 598 -21.85 0.86 22.94
CA PHE A 598 -20.87 1.88 23.28
C PHE A 598 -19.72 1.85 22.28
N ILE A 599 -19.07 2.98 22.09
CA ILE A 599 -17.76 3.09 21.46
C ILE A 599 -16.75 3.41 22.55
N LEU A 600 -15.69 2.62 22.62
CA LEU A 600 -14.61 2.79 23.60
C LEU A 600 -13.36 3.38 22.93
N ASP A 601 -12.56 4.11 23.70
CA ASP A 601 -11.25 4.59 23.28
C ASP A 601 -10.15 3.53 23.48
N LYS A 602 -8.89 3.94 23.27
CA LYS A 602 -7.71 3.08 23.40
C LYS A 602 -7.49 2.52 24.80
N ASP A 603 -8.02 3.17 25.84
CA ASP A 603 -7.86 2.78 27.24
C ASP A 603 -9.08 1.98 27.75
N GLY A 604 -10.07 1.73 26.88
CA GLY A 604 -11.32 1.06 27.22
C GLY A 604 -12.32 1.97 27.95
N VAL A 605 -12.11 3.29 27.89
CA VAL A 605 -13.01 4.30 28.46
C VAL A 605 -14.05 4.70 27.41
N VAL A 606 -15.27 5.02 27.84
CA VAL A 606 -16.35 5.35 26.90
C VAL A 606 -16.09 6.66 26.16
N LEU A 607 -16.08 6.59 24.83
CA LEU A 607 -16.15 7.77 23.96
C LEU A 607 -17.60 8.25 23.86
N ASP A 608 -18.52 7.34 23.56
CA ASP A 608 -19.95 7.65 23.46
C ASP A 608 -20.83 6.40 23.56
N ASP A 609 -22.13 6.60 23.85
CA ASP A 609 -23.19 5.63 23.63
C ASP A 609 -23.85 5.89 22.29
N VAL A 610 -24.01 4.84 21.49
CA VAL A 610 -24.43 4.97 20.11
C VAL A 610 -25.67 4.12 19.81
N PHE A 611 -26.50 4.65 18.93
CA PHE A 611 -27.58 3.90 18.28
C PHE A 611 -27.18 3.67 16.82
N VAL A 612 -27.14 2.41 16.42
CA VAL A 612 -26.73 1.99 15.09
C VAL A 612 -27.95 1.46 14.34
N MET A 613 -28.20 1.96 13.13
CA MET A 613 -29.22 1.45 12.22
C MET A 613 -28.55 1.00 10.92
N ARG A 614 -28.85 -0.22 10.47
CA ARG A 614 -28.43 -0.66 9.13
C ARG A 614 -29.41 -0.15 8.09
N LEU A 615 -28.90 0.48 7.04
CA LEU A 615 -29.69 0.90 5.89
C LEU A 615 -29.61 -0.16 4.77
N PRO A 616 -30.53 -0.15 3.80
CA PRO A 616 -30.33 -0.88 2.55
C PRO A 616 -28.98 -0.49 1.92
N PRO A 617 -28.25 -1.44 1.32
CA PRO A 617 -27.01 -1.15 0.63
C PRO A 617 -27.24 -0.14 -0.51
N ASP A 618 -26.20 0.58 -0.92
CA ASP A 618 -26.31 1.45 -2.10
C ASP A 618 -26.41 0.66 -3.41
N GLU A 619 -26.53 1.39 -4.52
CA GLU A 619 -26.59 0.84 -5.88
C GLU A 619 -25.36 0.00 -6.26
N ARG A 620 -24.24 0.17 -5.56
CA ARG A 620 -23.00 -0.59 -5.74
C ARG A 620 -22.89 -1.77 -4.77
N GLY A 621 -23.91 -2.00 -3.95
CA GLY A 621 -23.96 -3.08 -2.96
C GLY A 621 -23.14 -2.82 -1.69
N ARG A 622 -22.68 -1.57 -1.46
CA ARG A 622 -21.89 -1.20 -0.27
C ARG A 622 -22.78 -1.07 0.96
N ASP A 623 -22.27 -1.51 2.10
CA ASP A 623 -23.00 -1.38 3.36
C ASP A 623 -23.12 0.08 3.81
N ARG A 624 -24.24 0.39 4.48
CA ARG A 624 -24.60 1.72 4.95
C ARG A 624 -25.21 1.65 6.33
N PHE A 625 -24.75 2.52 7.23
CA PHE A 625 -25.24 2.59 8.60
C PHE A 625 -25.43 4.04 9.03
N PHE A 626 -26.53 4.32 9.70
CA PHE A 626 -26.64 5.53 10.51
C PHE A 626 -26.13 5.24 11.92
N LEU A 627 -25.26 6.11 12.42
CA LEU A 627 -24.76 6.13 13.78
C LEU A 627 -25.22 7.41 14.45
N ARG A 628 -26.15 7.29 15.39
CA ARG A 628 -26.54 8.41 16.24
C ARG A 628 -25.58 8.49 17.43
N THR A 629 -25.01 9.67 17.64
CA THR A 629 -24.05 9.97 18.72
C THR A 629 -24.58 11.09 19.61
N HIS A 630 -23.96 11.30 20.77
CA HIS A 630 -24.20 12.45 21.62
C HIS A 630 -23.57 13.72 21.02
N VAL A 631 -24.22 14.87 21.18
CA VAL A 631 -23.78 16.15 20.59
C VAL A 631 -22.38 16.57 21.07
N GLU A 632 -22.09 16.39 22.36
CA GLU A 632 -20.81 16.78 22.96
C GLU A 632 -19.62 15.92 22.46
N ASN A 633 -19.87 14.70 22.00
CA ASN A 633 -18.82 13.76 21.56
C ASN A 633 -18.78 13.56 20.04
N HIS A 634 -19.73 14.14 19.29
CA HIS A 634 -19.96 13.85 17.88
C HIS A 634 -18.69 13.98 17.01
N ALA A 635 -17.99 15.11 17.13
CA ALA A 635 -16.75 15.35 16.39
C ALA A 635 -15.63 14.35 16.74
N ARG A 636 -15.50 13.99 18.02
CA ARG A 636 -14.51 13.02 18.49
C ARG A 636 -14.83 11.61 18.01
N VAL A 637 -16.10 11.20 18.00
CA VAL A 637 -16.53 9.90 17.43
C VAL A 637 -16.26 9.87 15.92
N ALA A 638 -16.58 10.95 15.19
CA ALA A 638 -16.26 11.03 13.76
C ALA A 638 -14.76 10.90 13.49
N ALA A 639 -13.92 11.59 14.28
CA ALA A 639 -12.46 11.50 14.20
C ALA A 639 -11.96 10.08 14.50
N TRP A 640 -12.52 9.44 15.53
CA TRP A 640 -12.18 8.06 15.90
C TRP A 640 -12.50 7.08 14.77
N LEU A 641 -13.71 7.14 14.20
CA LEU A 641 -14.11 6.26 13.10
C LEU A 641 -13.23 6.47 11.87
N ARG A 642 -12.94 7.73 11.48
CA ARG A 642 -12.05 8.04 10.36
C ARG A 642 -10.62 7.56 10.62
N GLY A 643 -10.06 7.86 11.79
CA GLY A 643 -8.70 7.47 12.16
C GLY A 643 -8.49 5.95 12.23
N LEU A 644 -9.49 5.22 12.72
CA LEU A 644 -9.52 3.75 12.66
C LEU A 644 -9.59 3.25 11.22
N GLY A 645 -10.43 3.87 10.38
CA GLY A 645 -10.54 3.56 8.95
C GLY A 645 -9.24 3.80 8.16
N ASP A 646 -8.47 4.84 8.54
CA ASP A 646 -7.15 5.16 7.96
C ASP A 646 -6.07 4.16 8.43
N GLY A 647 -6.26 3.53 9.59
CA GLY A 647 -5.41 2.45 10.10
C GLY A 647 -4.09 2.89 10.73
N TYR A 648 -4.00 4.16 11.15
CA TYR A 648 -2.85 4.75 11.87
C TYR A 648 -3.17 5.18 13.31
N THR A 649 -4.44 5.17 13.72
CA THR A 649 -4.80 5.51 15.10
C THR A 649 -4.39 4.40 16.08
N LEU A 650 -3.81 4.78 17.21
CA LEU A 650 -3.57 3.89 18.34
C LEU A 650 -4.88 3.65 19.09
N PHE A 651 -5.41 2.44 18.98
CA PHE A 651 -6.66 2.03 19.64
C PHE A 651 -6.53 0.83 20.58
N ASP A 652 -5.35 0.20 20.58
CA ASP A 652 -5.04 -0.93 21.44
C ASP A 652 -3.56 -0.85 21.80
N PRO A 653 -3.22 -0.28 22.97
CA PRO A 653 -1.84 -0.15 23.42
C PRO A 653 -1.15 -1.50 23.71
N ALA A 654 -1.93 -2.54 23.98
CA ALA A 654 -1.42 -3.89 24.22
C ALA A 654 -1.14 -4.65 22.91
N ASP A 655 -1.77 -4.22 21.80
CA ASP A 655 -1.63 -4.85 20.48
C ASP A 655 -1.42 -3.82 19.36
N LEU A 656 -0.15 -3.48 19.12
CA LEU A 656 0.23 -2.59 18.02
C LEU A 656 -0.06 -3.18 16.64
N PHE A 657 -0.12 -4.50 16.50
CA PHE A 657 -0.39 -5.13 15.20
C PHE A 657 -1.82 -4.91 14.74
N ALA A 658 -2.78 -5.02 15.67
CA ALA A 658 -4.20 -5.00 15.37
C ALA A 658 -4.60 -3.79 14.52
N LYS A 659 -5.48 -4.01 13.54
CA LYS A 659 -6.14 -2.99 12.74
C LYS A 659 -7.62 -3.30 12.65
N VAL A 660 -8.44 -2.31 12.98
CA VAL A 660 -9.86 -2.36 12.68
C VAL A 660 -10.07 -2.45 11.17
N GLU A 661 -11.10 -3.16 10.74
CA GLU A 661 -11.47 -3.26 9.33
C GLU A 661 -11.73 -1.89 8.70
N GLY A 662 -11.23 -1.71 7.47
CA GLY A 662 -11.31 -0.48 6.71
C GLY A 662 -10.83 -0.70 5.27
N PRO A 663 -11.13 0.21 4.33
CA PRO A 663 -11.58 1.59 4.56
C PRO A 663 -13.08 1.72 4.83
N ILE A 664 -13.44 2.78 5.55
CA ILE A 664 -14.82 3.24 5.75
C ILE A 664 -14.92 4.74 5.43
N ILE A 665 -16.09 5.16 4.96
CA ILE A 665 -16.43 6.56 4.72
C ILE A 665 -17.32 7.01 5.88
N VAL A 666 -16.98 8.15 6.49
CA VAL A 666 -17.72 8.72 7.63
C VAL A 666 -18.14 10.14 7.27
N GLU A 667 -19.43 10.31 7.00
CA GLU A 667 -20.05 11.60 6.67
C GLU A 667 -20.90 12.10 7.84
N ASP A 668 -20.79 13.39 8.16
CA ASP A 668 -21.72 14.06 9.06
C ASP A 668 -22.91 14.58 8.26
N VAL A 669 -24.06 13.90 8.41
CA VAL A 669 -25.30 14.22 7.68
C VAL A 669 -26.21 15.19 8.44
N SER A 670 -25.75 15.70 9.59
CA SER A 670 -26.44 16.78 10.31
C SER A 670 -26.12 18.16 9.70
N HIS A 671 -25.02 18.28 8.95
CA HIS A 671 -24.52 19.53 8.37
C HIS A 671 -23.94 19.36 6.94
N SER A 672 -24.50 18.45 6.13
CA SER A 672 -23.98 18.20 4.76
C SER A 672 -24.34 19.31 3.77
N GLN A 673 -23.39 19.69 2.92
CA GLN A 673 -23.62 20.61 1.78
C GLN A 673 -23.99 19.87 0.49
N THR A 674 -23.69 18.57 0.41
CA THR A 674 -23.80 17.74 -0.79
C THR A 674 -24.84 16.62 -0.68
N SER A 675 -25.21 16.26 0.55
CA SER A 675 -26.21 15.22 0.84
C SER A 675 -27.44 15.82 1.51
N GLU A 676 -28.56 15.08 1.49
CA GLU A 676 -29.76 15.44 2.24
C GLU A 676 -29.43 15.59 3.74
N VAL A 677 -29.80 16.74 4.32
CA VAL A 677 -29.56 17.04 5.73
C VAL A 677 -30.66 16.42 6.57
N PHE A 678 -30.29 15.72 7.64
CA PHE A 678 -31.23 15.08 8.56
C PHE A 678 -31.20 15.72 9.95
N LYS A 679 -32.35 15.74 10.63
CA LYS A 679 -32.53 16.18 12.01
C LYS A 679 -33.09 15.05 12.88
N PRO A 680 -32.51 14.83 14.07
CA PRO A 680 -33.05 13.89 15.05
C PRO A 680 -34.21 14.51 15.86
N LEU A 681 -35.32 13.79 16.00
CA LEU A 681 -36.38 14.05 16.97
C LEU A 681 -36.46 12.88 17.95
N ILE A 682 -36.68 13.13 19.23
CA ILE A 682 -36.72 12.07 20.25
C ILE A 682 -38.11 12.04 20.85
N VAL A 683 -38.71 10.85 20.90
CA VAL A 683 -39.98 10.58 21.58
C VAL A 683 -39.71 9.60 22.72
N HIS A 684 -40.01 9.96 23.95
CA HIS A 684 -39.71 9.14 25.13
C HIS A 684 -40.92 9.01 26.05
N GLY A 685 -41.30 7.78 26.40
CA GLY A 685 -42.32 7.49 27.41
C GLY A 685 -43.07 6.18 27.12
N PRO A 686 -43.85 5.63 28.07
CA PRO A 686 -44.51 4.32 27.91
C PRO A 686 -45.38 4.16 26.65
N ALA A 687 -45.92 5.25 26.09
CA ALA A 687 -46.68 5.26 24.83
C ALA A 687 -45.89 5.86 23.64
N GLY A 688 -44.60 6.16 23.77
CA GLY A 688 -43.82 6.84 22.75
C GLY A 688 -43.84 6.15 21.38
N LEU A 689 -43.59 4.83 21.34
CA LEU A 689 -43.74 4.07 20.08
C LEU A 689 -45.17 4.10 19.53
N ALA A 690 -46.18 3.99 20.40
CA ALA A 690 -47.58 4.03 19.98
C ALA A 690 -47.96 5.40 19.40
N THR A 691 -47.44 6.50 19.95
CA THR A 691 -47.57 7.86 19.44
C THR A 691 -46.88 8.02 18.08
N VAL A 692 -45.67 7.47 17.91
CA VAL A 692 -44.97 7.46 16.61
C VAL A 692 -45.77 6.69 15.55
N HIS A 693 -46.33 5.53 15.91
CA HIS A 693 -47.19 4.76 15.01
C HIS A 693 -48.50 5.48 14.67
N ALA A 694 -49.14 6.15 15.65
CA ALA A 694 -50.37 6.90 15.46
C ALA A 694 -50.18 8.16 14.58
N ALA A 695 -48.99 8.76 14.60
CA ALA A 695 -48.65 9.93 13.78
C ALA A 695 -48.54 9.62 12.28
N ASN A 696 -48.49 8.34 11.87
CA ASN A 696 -48.45 7.90 10.47
C ASN A 696 -47.38 8.61 9.60
N LEU A 697 -46.16 8.68 10.15
CA LEU A 697 -45.05 9.42 9.55
C LEU A 697 -44.54 8.74 8.26
N SER A 698 -44.19 9.54 7.25
CA SER A 698 -43.60 9.07 5.98
C SER A 698 -42.22 9.68 5.77
N GLY A 699 -41.28 8.96 5.17
CA GLY A 699 -39.91 9.46 4.92
C GLY A 699 -39.04 9.60 6.18
N VAL A 700 -39.43 8.97 7.30
CA VAL A 700 -38.73 9.04 8.59
C VAL A 700 -38.08 7.70 8.93
N HIS A 701 -36.84 7.74 9.42
CA HIS A 701 -36.16 6.56 9.96
C HIS A 701 -36.35 6.48 11.47
N VAL A 702 -36.94 5.40 11.97
CA VAL A 702 -37.26 5.23 13.39
C VAL A 702 -36.26 4.28 14.06
N PHE A 703 -35.48 4.81 15.00
CA PHE A 703 -34.66 4.07 15.94
C PHE A 703 -35.49 3.71 17.18
N ALA A 704 -36.08 2.51 17.18
CA ALA A 704 -36.79 2.02 18.35
C ALA A 704 -35.79 1.64 19.47
N GLY A 705 -36.04 2.12 20.68
CA GLY A 705 -35.33 1.77 21.92
C GLY A 705 -36.23 1.05 22.92
N GLY A 706 -35.65 0.58 24.03
CA GLY A 706 -36.41 0.00 25.14
C GLY A 706 -37.26 1.03 25.88
N HIS A 707 -38.28 0.58 26.62
CA HIS A 707 -39.13 1.40 27.51
C HIS A 707 -39.92 2.54 26.84
N GLY A 708 -40.31 2.37 25.57
CA GLY A 708 -41.13 3.34 24.84
C GLY A 708 -40.35 4.56 24.32
N HIS A 709 -39.03 4.46 24.27
CA HIS A 709 -38.13 5.40 23.61
C HIS A 709 -38.07 5.15 22.10
N ALA A 710 -38.20 6.20 21.30
CA ALA A 710 -38.02 6.17 19.85
C ALA A 710 -37.27 7.43 19.40
N GLU A 711 -36.21 7.27 18.61
CA GLU A 711 -35.54 8.41 17.97
C GLU A 711 -35.85 8.39 16.48
N LEU A 712 -36.16 9.53 15.92
CA LEU A 712 -36.62 9.71 14.56
C LEU A 712 -35.56 10.52 13.83
N VAL A 713 -35.03 9.98 12.74
CA VAL A 713 -34.17 10.73 11.81
C VAL A 713 -35.03 11.18 10.66
N VAL A 714 -35.22 12.50 10.57
CA VAL A 714 -36.17 13.15 9.67
C VAL A 714 -35.40 14.08 8.72
N PRO A 715 -35.72 14.14 7.41
CA PRO A 715 -35.21 15.19 6.54
C PRO A 715 -35.41 16.58 7.16
N ALA A 716 -34.39 17.43 7.13
CA ALA A 716 -34.44 18.74 7.78
C ALA A 716 -35.61 19.62 7.28
N THR A 717 -36.02 19.42 6.02
CA THR A 717 -37.17 20.08 5.38
C THR A 717 -38.53 19.64 5.94
N GLN A 718 -38.61 18.45 6.54
CA GLN A 718 -39.83 17.85 7.09
C GLN A 718 -39.88 17.87 8.63
N ALA A 719 -38.76 18.19 9.29
CA ALA A 719 -38.61 18.11 10.74
C ALA A 719 -39.73 18.81 11.53
N GLN A 720 -40.13 20.02 11.13
CA GLN A 720 -41.21 20.75 11.79
C GLN A 720 -42.57 20.07 11.60
N SER A 721 -42.87 19.62 10.38
CA SER A 721 -44.13 18.95 10.09
C SER A 721 -44.27 17.62 10.86
N VAL A 722 -43.18 16.86 10.98
CA VAL A 722 -43.15 15.62 11.76
C VAL A 722 -43.31 15.90 13.25
N TYR A 723 -42.66 16.95 13.76
CA TYR A 723 -42.82 17.38 15.14
C TYR A 723 -44.29 17.71 15.47
N ASP A 724 -44.96 18.50 14.62
CA ASP A 724 -46.35 18.89 14.80
C ASP A 724 -47.30 17.68 14.73
N GLN A 725 -47.03 16.72 13.84
CA GLN A 725 -47.80 15.46 13.74
C GLN A 725 -47.70 14.61 15.02
N LEU A 726 -46.51 14.54 15.63
CA LEU A 726 -46.30 13.80 16.87
C LEU A 726 -47.00 14.47 18.05
N VAL A 727 -46.98 15.80 18.12
CA VAL A 727 -47.74 16.56 19.13
C VAL A 727 -49.24 16.33 18.95
N ALA A 728 -49.74 16.38 17.71
CA ALA A 728 -51.15 16.07 17.40
C ALA A 728 -51.53 14.62 17.74
N ALA A 729 -50.59 13.67 17.65
CA ALA A 729 -50.76 12.27 18.05
C ALA A 729 -50.62 12.04 19.57
N GLY A 730 -50.45 13.09 20.37
CA GLY A 730 -50.45 13.03 21.83
C GLY A 730 -49.08 13.13 22.51
N ALA A 731 -48.01 13.47 21.78
CA ALA A 731 -46.72 13.75 22.39
C ALA A 731 -46.70 15.13 23.06
N THR A 732 -46.09 15.24 24.25
CA THR A 732 -45.93 16.52 24.95
C THR A 732 -44.53 17.08 24.76
N PRO A 733 -44.37 18.33 24.29
CA PRO A 733 -43.07 19.00 24.23
C PRO A 733 -42.34 18.98 25.58
N ALA A 734 -41.08 18.59 25.58
CA ALA A 734 -40.21 18.59 26.76
C ALA A 734 -38.91 19.35 26.47
N GLY A 735 -38.23 19.80 27.54
CA GLY A 735 -36.96 20.55 27.46
C GLY A 735 -35.72 19.70 27.75
N GLU A 736 -34.53 20.29 27.60
CA GLU A 736 -33.24 19.61 27.82
C GLU A 736 -33.08 19.00 29.23
N GLU A 737 -33.61 19.66 30.27
CA GLU A 737 -33.57 19.12 31.65
C GLU A 737 -34.35 17.80 31.78
N THR A 738 -35.47 17.66 31.07
CA THR A 738 -36.24 16.42 31.02
C THR A 738 -35.43 15.32 30.32
N PHE A 739 -34.75 15.64 29.22
CA PHE A 739 -33.87 14.69 28.52
C PHE A 739 -32.71 14.21 29.40
N ALA A 740 -32.05 15.13 30.10
CA ALA A 740 -30.96 14.79 31.04
C ALA A 740 -31.46 13.90 32.20
N ALA A 741 -32.64 14.19 32.75
CA ALA A 741 -33.26 13.36 33.79
C ALA A 741 -33.59 11.94 33.29
N LEU A 742 -34.13 11.81 32.07
CA LEU A 742 -34.46 10.52 31.45
C LEU A 742 -33.22 9.69 31.11
N ARG A 743 -32.12 10.33 30.65
CA ARG A 743 -30.82 9.66 30.45
C ARG A 743 -30.28 9.10 31.77
N ARG A 744 -30.31 9.90 32.85
CA ARG A 744 -29.89 9.45 34.19
C ARG A 744 -30.73 8.28 34.70
N GLN A 745 -32.05 8.33 34.50
CA GLN A 745 -32.94 7.21 34.85
C GLN A 745 -32.62 5.93 34.07
N SER A 746 -32.13 6.06 32.83
CA SER A 746 -31.74 4.93 31.98
C SER A 746 -30.33 4.39 32.27
N GLY A 747 -29.63 4.95 33.27
CA GLY A 747 -28.28 4.52 33.65
C GLY A 747 -27.20 4.84 32.60
N LEU A 748 -27.48 5.76 31.67
CA LEU A 748 -26.53 6.18 30.64
C LEU A 748 -25.58 7.26 31.17
N PRO A 749 -24.33 7.33 30.69
CA PRO A 749 -23.39 8.38 31.09
C PRO A 749 -23.92 9.78 30.81
N ASP A 750 -23.71 10.71 31.74
CA ASP A 750 -23.96 12.13 31.52
C ASP A 750 -22.64 12.82 31.16
N TYR A 751 -22.43 13.06 29.86
CA TYR A 751 -21.15 13.61 29.37
C TYR A 751 -20.89 15.06 29.79
N SER A 752 -21.93 15.80 30.19
CA SER A 752 -21.82 17.20 30.62
C SER A 752 -20.98 17.37 31.89
N HIS A 753 -20.87 16.31 32.69
CA HIS A 753 -20.11 16.26 33.95
C HIS A 753 -18.68 15.72 33.80
N PHE A 754 -18.31 15.19 32.63
CA PHE A 754 -17.01 14.57 32.36
C PHE A 754 -16.18 15.40 31.38
N ARG A 755 -15.78 16.60 31.81
CA ARG A 755 -14.72 17.39 31.15
C ARG A 755 -13.35 16.83 31.58
N GLY A 756 -12.94 15.69 31.02
CA GLY A 756 -11.67 15.00 31.34
C GLY A 756 -11.76 13.46 31.51
N SER A 757 -10.71 12.85 32.07
CA SER A 757 -10.51 11.38 32.19
C SER A 757 -11.41 10.65 33.20
N GLY A 758 -12.38 11.32 33.81
CA GLY A 758 -13.27 10.73 34.83
C GLY A 758 -14.43 9.88 34.29
N ARG A 759 -14.45 9.59 32.98
CA ARG A 759 -15.52 8.82 32.33
C ARG A 759 -15.52 7.36 32.80
N PRO A 760 -16.69 6.68 32.85
CA PRO A 760 -16.75 5.29 33.23
C PRO A 760 -16.03 4.41 32.21
N THR A 761 -15.39 3.34 32.68
CA THR A 761 -14.79 2.33 31.82
C THR A 761 -15.88 1.47 31.18
N GLY A 762 -15.58 0.79 30.08
CA GLY A 762 -16.47 -0.23 29.52
C GLY A 762 -16.82 -1.31 30.54
N PHE A 763 -15.92 -1.62 31.48
CA PHE A 763 -16.17 -2.56 32.58
C PHE A 763 -17.25 -2.05 33.53
N ASP A 764 -17.21 -0.77 33.92
CA ASP A 764 -18.24 -0.15 34.77
C ASP A 764 -19.61 -0.16 34.07
N LEU A 765 -19.62 0.16 32.77
CA LEU A 765 -20.84 0.19 31.95
C LEU A 765 -21.46 -1.19 31.75
N HIS A 766 -20.64 -2.23 31.58
CA HIS A 766 -21.13 -3.60 31.47
C HIS A 766 -21.88 -4.05 32.72
N ARG A 767 -21.51 -3.58 33.92
CA ARG A 767 -22.20 -3.92 35.18
C ARG A 767 -23.62 -3.34 35.25
N VAL A 768 -23.84 -2.18 34.63
CA VAL A 768 -25.15 -1.48 34.65
C VAL A 768 -26.01 -1.79 33.41
N ALA A 769 -25.40 -2.02 32.26
CA ALA A 769 -26.08 -2.25 30.99
C ALA A 769 -25.45 -3.41 30.18
N PRO A 770 -25.44 -4.65 30.72
CA PRO A 770 -24.79 -5.79 30.07
C PRO A 770 -25.37 -6.11 28.69
N HIS A 771 -26.66 -5.82 28.44
CA HIS A 771 -27.34 -6.02 27.16
C HIS A 771 -26.79 -5.18 26.00
N ARG A 772 -25.94 -4.17 26.27
CA ARG A 772 -25.26 -3.34 25.26
C ARG A 772 -23.86 -3.84 24.90
N PHE A 773 -23.47 -5.00 25.42
CA PHE A 773 -22.22 -5.67 25.15
C PHE A 773 -22.49 -7.07 24.62
N GLU A 774 -21.75 -7.48 23.60
CA GLU A 774 -21.68 -8.87 23.15
C GLU A 774 -20.27 -9.39 23.38
N LEU A 775 -19.98 -9.89 24.59
CA LEU A 775 -18.62 -10.30 24.96
C LEU A 775 -18.15 -11.57 24.24
N ARG A 776 -19.05 -12.35 23.63
CA ARG A 776 -18.71 -13.57 22.87
C ARG A 776 -18.14 -13.26 21.49
N LYS A 777 -18.19 -11.99 21.03
CA LYS A 777 -17.66 -11.60 19.73
C LYS A 777 -16.13 -11.71 19.67
N PRO A 778 -15.55 -11.99 18.49
CA PRO A 778 -14.10 -12.17 18.33
C PRO A 778 -13.26 -10.97 18.76
N TYR A 779 -13.75 -9.76 18.47
CA TYR A 779 -13.04 -8.53 18.77
C TYR A 779 -14.00 -7.35 18.85
N PHE A 780 -13.77 -6.45 19.80
CA PHE A 780 -14.16 -5.05 19.73
C PHE A 780 -13.09 -4.17 20.40
N VAL A 781 -12.99 -2.91 20.00
CA VAL A 781 -12.06 -1.95 20.60
C VAL A 781 -12.32 -1.82 22.11
N GLY A 782 -11.27 -1.87 22.92
CA GLY A 782 -11.35 -1.82 24.39
C GLY A 782 -11.72 -3.15 25.06
N GLN A 783 -11.92 -4.25 24.32
CA GLN A 783 -12.33 -5.53 24.91
C GLN A 783 -11.33 -6.15 25.92
N TYR A 784 -10.07 -5.71 25.90
CA TYR A 784 -9.01 -6.29 26.74
C TYR A 784 -9.23 -5.99 28.23
N ILE A 785 -9.98 -4.93 28.58
CA ILE A 785 -10.31 -4.58 29.97
C ILE A 785 -11.19 -5.62 30.67
N PHE A 786 -11.79 -6.53 29.92
CA PHE A 786 -12.66 -7.59 30.45
C PHE A 786 -11.91 -8.88 30.81
N ALA A 787 -10.57 -8.89 30.75
CA ALA A 787 -9.77 -10.10 31.01
C ALA A 787 -10.07 -10.75 32.38
N ASP A 788 -10.13 -9.97 33.45
CA ASP A 788 -10.40 -10.48 34.81
C ASP A 788 -11.83 -11.03 34.96
N LEU A 789 -12.81 -10.36 34.33
CA LEU A 789 -14.20 -10.83 34.30
C LEU A 789 -14.30 -12.20 33.62
N ARG A 790 -13.61 -12.34 32.48
CA ARG A 790 -13.59 -13.59 31.70
C ARG A 790 -12.87 -14.72 32.44
N ALA A 791 -11.78 -14.41 33.14
CA ALA A 791 -11.08 -15.38 33.98
C ALA A 791 -11.99 -15.94 35.08
N ALA A 792 -12.85 -15.10 35.67
CA ALA A 792 -13.80 -15.50 36.71
C ALA A 792 -15.02 -16.30 36.18
N GLN A 793 -15.35 -16.19 34.89
CA GLN A 793 -16.54 -16.79 34.26
C GLN A 793 -16.23 -18.07 33.45
N SER A 794 -15.02 -18.62 33.57
CA SER A 794 -14.55 -19.74 32.74
C SER A 794 -15.51 -20.93 32.75
N THR A 795 -16.03 -21.27 31.56
CA THR A 795 -16.77 -22.51 31.32
C THR A 795 -15.83 -23.56 30.75
N ALA A 796 -16.00 -24.81 31.20
CA ALA A 796 -15.13 -25.94 30.92
C ALA A 796 -15.32 -26.53 29.50
N LEU A 797 -15.25 -25.71 28.45
CA LEU A 797 -15.16 -26.27 27.10
C LEU A 797 -13.83 -27.03 26.93
N PRO A 798 -13.85 -28.22 26.32
CA PRO A 798 -12.63 -28.96 26.07
C PRO A 798 -11.77 -28.21 25.05
N ILE A 799 -10.46 -28.25 25.25
CA ILE A 799 -9.53 -28.01 24.15
C ILE A 799 -9.76 -29.12 23.14
N TYR A 800 -9.89 -28.78 21.87
CA TYR A 800 -10.00 -29.79 20.82
C TYR A 800 -8.77 -30.71 20.90
N GLN A 801 -9.01 -31.96 21.29
CA GLN A 801 -8.04 -33.02 21.19
C GLN A 801 -8.48 -33.89 20.04
N SER A 802 -7.60 -34.09 19.06
CA SER A 802 -7.88 -35.03 17.98
C SER A 802 -7.91 -36.44 18.57
N THR A 803 -9.12 -36.94 18.87
CA THR A 803 -9.38 -38.32 19.26
C THR A 803 -9.62 -39.17 18.01
N GLY A 804 -8.75 -39.05 17.01
CA GLY A 804 -8.75 -39.97 15.88
C GLY A 804 -8.20 -41.33 16.32
N PRO A 805 -8.80 -42.47 15.92
CA PRO A 805 -8.28 -43.78 16.29
C PRO A 805 -6.87 -43.94 15.73
N GLN A 806 -5.88 -44.09 16.63
CA GLN A 806 -4.61 -44.72 16.29
C GLN A 806 -4.86 -46.22 16.06
N SER A 807 -5.61 -46.55 15.01
CA SER A 807 -5.51 -47.87 14.42
C SER A 807 -4.07 -48.01 13.94
N THR A 808 -3.38 -49.06 14.36
CA THR A 808 -2.02 -49.35 13.90
C THR A 808 -1.98 -49.72 12.41
N ASN A 809 -3.14 -49.83 11.74
CA ASN A 809 -3.32 -49.93 10.29
C ASN A 809 -4.77 -49.53 9.90
N PRO A 810 -5.12 -48.24 9.70
CA PRO A 810 -6.42 -47.88 9.13
C PRO A 810 -6.53 -48.38 7.68
N PRO A 811 -7.72 -48.80 7.22
CA PRO A 811 -7.90 -49.19 5.82
C PRO A 811 -7.60 -48.00 4.90
N THR A 812 -6.73 -48.19 3.92
CA THR A 812 -6.36 -47.14 2.96
C THR A 812 -7.47 -46.89 1.94
N HIS A 813 -7.79 -45.62 1.72
CA HIS A 813 -8.76 -45.15 0.72
C HIS A 813 -8.18 -45.18 -0.70
N ARG A 814 -9.05 -45.08 -1.71
CA ARG A 814 -8.70 -45.11 -3.14
C ARG A 814 -9.33 -43.95 -3.88
N THR A 815 -8.54 -43.26 -4.70
CA THR A 815 -9.05 -42.19 -5.58
C THR A 815 -9.87 -42.78 -6.73
N PRO A 816 -10.72 -41.99 -7.41
CA PRO A 816 -11.40 -42.44 -8.64
C PRO A 816 -10.43 -42.93 -9.73
N LEU A 817 -9.17 -42.49 -9.70
CA LEU A 817 -8.12 -42.87 -10.65
C LEU A 817 -7.34 -44.12 -10.24
N TYR A 818 -7.59 -44.73 -9.08
CA TYR A 818 -6.81 -45.87 -8.58
C TYR A 818 -6.70 -47.03 -9.58
N ALA A 819 -7.80 -47.40 -10.25
CA ALA A 819 -7.80 -48.46 -11.26
C ALA A 819 -6.90 -48.11 -12.45
N TRP A 820 -6.89 -46.83 -12.86
CA TRP A 820 -6.01 -46.33 -13.90
C TRP A 820 -4.55 -46.40 -13.44
N HIS A 821 -4.23 -45.94 -12.22
CA HIS A 821 -2.87 -45.98 -11.68
C HIS A 821 -2.30 -47.38 -11.63
N LYS A 822 -3.09 -48.34 -11.11
CA LYS A 822 -2.70 -49.74 -11.00
C LYS A 822 -2.38 -50.38 -12.36
N ALA A 823 -3.01 -49.91 -13.43
CA ALA A 823 -2.73 -50.38 -14.79
C ALA A 823 -1.44 -49.79 -15.38
N HIS A 824 -0.95 -48.65 -14.87
CA HIS A 824 0.15 -47.89 -15.46
C HIS A 824 1.42 -47.84 -14.59
N THR A 825 1.36 -48.27 -13.33
CA THR A 825 2.55 -48.42 -12.48
C THR A 825 2.38 -49.53 -11.45
N ARG A 826 3.49 -50.16 -11.09
CA ARG A 826 3.59 -51.09 -9.95
C ARG A 826 4.01 -50.41 -8.64
N HIS A 827 4.36 -49.12 -8.71
CA HIS A 827 4.92 -48.36 -7.59
C HIS A 827 3.83 -47.58 -6.87
N ILE A 828 2.94 -48.28 -6.17
CA ILE A 828 1.86 -47.70 -5.35
C ILE A 828 2.18 -47.93 -3.88
N VAL A 829 2.06 -46.90 -3.06
CA VAL A 829 2.34 -46.94 -1.62
C VAL A 829 1.20 -46.32 -0.82
N PRO A 830 1.03 -46.71 0.46
CA PRO A 830 0.19 -45.95 1.37
C PRO A 830 0.79 -44.56 1.60
N PHE A 831 0.02 -43.52 1.34
CA PHE A 831 0.38 -42.12 1.56
C PHE A 831 -0.82 -41.39 2.17
N ALA A 832 -0.66 -40.83 3.36
CA ALA A 832 -1.70 -40.05 4.05
C ALA A 832 -3.08 -40.76 4.15
N GLY A 833 -3.08 -42.10 4.30
CA GLY A 833 -4.31 -42.89 4.34
C GLY A 833 -4.88 -43.31 2.97
N TRP A 834 -4.17 -43.04 1.86
CA TRP A 834 -4.59 -43.38 0.49
C TRP A 834 -3.57 -44.27 -0.23
N GLU A 835 -4.02 -45.12 -1.15
CA GLU A 835 -3.13 -45.85 -2.06
C GLU A 835 -2.77 -44.96 -3.26
N MET A 836 -1.53 -44.47 -3.32
CA MET A 836 -1.09 -43.48 -4.30
C MET A 836 0.16 -43.93 -5.08
N PRO A 837 0.29 -43.60 -6.38
CA PRO A 837 1.49 -43.87 -7.16
C PRO A 837 2.68 -43.01 -6.69
N VAL A 838 3.88 -43.58 -6.70
CA VAL A 838 5.15 -42.89 -6.39
C VAL A 838 5.79 -42.31 -7.67
N TRP A 839 5.79 -43.08 -8.75
CA TRP A 839 6.20 -42.71 -10.11
C TRP A 839 5.60 -43.70 -11.14
N TYR A 840 5.55 -43.29 -12.39
CA TYR A 840 5.21 -44.08 -13.58
C TYR A 840 6.44 -44.37 -14.44
N THR A 841 7.21 -43.34 -14.80
CA THR A 841 8.42 -43.46 -15.64
C THR A 841 9.69 -43.42 -14.79
N GLY A 842 9.75 -42.47 -13.86
CA GLY A 842 10.87 -42.27 -12.95
C GLY A 842 10.86 -40.86 -12.37
N VAL A 843 11.41 -40.70 -11.17
CA VAL A 843 11.35 -39.43 -10.42
C VAL A 843 11.90 -38.24 -11.23
N LEU A 844 13.08 -38.42 -11.83
CA LEU A 844 13.75 -37.37 -12.59
C LEU A 844 13.05 -37.06 -13.93
N ASP A 845 12.50 -38.08 -14.60
CA ASP A 845 11.79 -37.90 -15.87
C ASP A 845 10.51 -37.09 -15.67
N GLU A 846 9.74 -37.46 -14.65
CA GLU A 846 8.53 -36.77 -14.23
C GLU A 846 8.80 -35.36 -13.69
N HIS A 847 9.85 -35.18 -12.88
CA HIS A 847 10.32 -33.88 -12.43
C HIS A 847 10.62 -32.96 -13.63
N ASN A 848 11.38 -33.47 -14.61
CA ASN A 848 11.69 -32.75 -15.83
C ASN A 848 10.45 -32.45 -16.68
N ALA A 849 9.45 -33.32 -16.68
CA ALA A 849 8.18 -33.06 -17.36
C ALA A 849 7.48 -31.82 -16.78
N VAL A 850 7.45 -31.68 -15.45
CA VAL A 850 6.89 -30.49 -14.79
C VAL A 850 7.69 -29.23 -15.09
N ARG A 851 9.03 -29.28 -15.03
CA ARG A 851 9.91 -28.11 -15.27
C ARG A 851 9.87 -27.61 -16.71
N LYS A 852 9.88 -28.54 -17.67
CA LYS A 852 10.09 -28.22 -19.09
C LYS A 852 8.81 -28.26 -19.93
N ARG A 853 7.76 -28.96 -19.47
CA ARG A 853 6.55 -29.27 -20.24
C ARG A 853 5.29 -29.16 -19.38
N ALA A 854 4.62 -30.28 -19.09
CA ALA A 854 3.51 -30.37 -18.14
C ALA A 854 3.50 -31.74 -17.45
N GLY A 855 3.26 -31.74 -16.13
CA GLY A 855 2.94 -32.92 -15.34
C GLY A 855 1.49 -32.89 -14.88
N LEU A 856 0.80 -34.02 -14.98
CA LEU A 856 -0.58 -34.20 -14.54
C LEU A 856 -0.62 -35.08 -13.29
N PHE A 857 -1.11 -34.55 -12.19
CA PHE A 857 -1.11 -35.16 -10.86
C PHE A 857 -2.51 -35.52 -10.40
N ASP A 858 -2.65 -36.72 -9.84
CA ASP A 858 -3.83 -37.09 -9.08
C ASP A 858 -3.71 -36.53 -7.66
N VAL A 859 -4.50 -35.49 -7.38
CA VAL A 859 -4.61 -34.86 -6.05
C VAL A 859 -5.97 -35.11 -5.41
N ALA A 860 -6.81 -35.97 -5.98
CA ALA A 860 -8.17 -36.26 -5.51
C ALA A 860 -8.23 -36.88 -4.11
N HIS A 861 -7.09 -37.22 -3.51
CA HIS A 861 -6.95 -37.66 -2.12
C HIS A 861 -7.08 -36.50 -1.11
N MET A 862 -6.90 -35.24 -1.53
CA MET A 862 -7.06 -34.05 -0.69
C MET A 862 -8.50 -33.89 -0.17
N GLY A 863 -8.68 -33.13 0.92
CA GLY A 863 -10.02 -32.80 1.43
C GLY A 863 -10.58 -31.60 0.67
N VAL A 864 -11.87 -31.65 0.27
CA VAL A 864 -12.54 -30.55 -0.43
C VAL A 864 -13.84 -30.21 0.29
N PHE A 865 -13.88 -29.05 0.93
CA PHE A 865 -15.03 -28.59 1.71
C PHE A 865 -15.62 -27.32 1.11
N GLU A 866 -16.93 -27.14 1.28
CA GLU A 866 -17.63 -25.90 0.99
C GLU A 866 -17.98 -25.20 2.29
N VAL A 867 -17.81 -23.88 2.33
CA VAL A 867 -18.31 -23.01 3.39
C VAL A 867 -19.16 -21.91 2.76
N SER A 868 -20.42 -21.84 3.13
CA SER A 868 -21.40 -20.97 2.46
C SER A 868 -22.42 -20.33 3.42
N GLY A 869 -23.12 -19.31 2.90
CA GLY A 869 -24.15 -18.56 3.62
C GLY A 869 -23.66 -17.22 4.16
N PRO A 870 -24.56 -16.37 4.68
CA PRO A 870 -24.29 -14.97 5.02
C PRO A 870 -23.21 -14.78 6.11
N HIS A 871 -22.90 -15.82 6.88
CA HIS A 871 -21.88 -15.81 7.95
C HIS A 871 -20.59 -16.56 7.58
N ALA A 872 -20.48 -17.07 6.35
CA ALA A 872 -19.29 -17.80 5.89
C ALA A 872 -18.02 -16.97 6.05
N VAL A 873 -18.08 -15.68 5.71
CA VAL A 873 -16.93 -14.78 5.82
C VAL A 873 -16.50 -14.58 7.28
N GLU A 874 -17.46 -14.34 8.19
CA GLU A 874 -17.17 -14.19 9.62
C GLU A 874 -16.56 -15.45 10.23
N PHE A 875 -17.13 -16.62 9.89
CA PHE A 875 -16.62 -17.90 10.34
C PHE A 875 -15.21 -18.17 9.80
N LEU A 876 -14.99 -17.99 8.50
CA LEU A 876 -13.67 -18.16 7.89
C LEU A 876 -12.66 -17.17 8.46
N ASP A 877 -13.07 -15.94 8.76
CA ASP A 877 -12.17 -14.98 9.39
C ASP A 877 -11.77 -15.41 10.81
N LEU A 878 -12.63 -16.10 11.55
CA LEU A 878 -12.28 -16.62 12.86
C LEU A 878 -11.25 -17.76 12.77
N VAL A 879 -11.41 -18.69 11.82
CA VAL A 879 -10.58 -19.91 11.72
C VAL A 879 -9.31 -19.75 10.89
N CYS A 880 -9.29 -18.82 9.93
CA CYS A 880 -8.16 -18.60 9.03
C CYS A 880 -7.24 -17.47 9.52
N THR A 881 -5.92 -17.71 9.46
CA THR A 881 -4.89 -16.70 9.71
C THR A 881 -4.83 -15.57 8.68
N ASN A 882 -5.44 -15.73 7.50
CA ASN A 882 -5.50 -14.72 6.44
C ASN A 882 -6.83 -13.91 6.49
N TYR A 883 -6.91 -12.76 5.83
CA TYR A 883 -8.13 -11.94 5.75
C TYR A 883 -9.01 -12.39 4.59
N VAL A 884 -10.11 -13.07 4.88
CA VAL A 884 -11.01 -13.63 3.87
C VAL A 884 -11.66 -12.52 3.05
N ARG A 885 -11.97 -11.39 3.70
CA ARG A 885 -12.64 -10.22 3.11
C ARG A 885 -11.82 -9.48 2.05
N TRP A 886 -10.52 -9.74 1.96
CA TRP A 886 -9.62 -9.04 1.01
C TRP A 886 -9.66 -9.60 -0.39
N TYR A 887 -10.22 -10.80 -0.55
CA TYR A 887 -10.23 -11.53 -1.82
C TYR A 887 -11.59 -11.38 -2.47
N ALA A 888 -11.64 -10.99 -3.74
CA ALA A 888 -12.87 -10.89 -4.51
C ALA A 888 -13.36 -12.27 -5.01
N PRO A 889 -14.64 -12.40 -5.42
CA PRO A 889 -15.07 -13.57 -6.16
C PRO A 889 -14.17 -13.83 -7.38
N GLY A 890 -13.74 -15.07 -7.58
CA GLY A 890 -12.76 -15.42 -8.60
C GLY A 890 -11.30 -15.41 -8.11
N GLU A 891 -11.06 -15.13 -6.82
CA GLU A 891 -9.74 -15.17 -6.22
C GLU A 891 -9.60 -16.28 -5.16
N SER A 892 -8.36 -16.65 -4.89
CA SER A 892 -8.00 -17.66 -3.89
C SER A 892 -6.82 -17.21 -3.05
N PHE A 893 -6.66 -17.82 -1.88
CA PHE A 893 -5.59 -17.49 -0.97
C PHE A 893 -5.17 -18.66 -0.09
N TYR A 894 -3.91 -18.63 0.30
CA TYR A 894 -3.33 -19.58 1.23
C TYR A 894 -3.48 -19.07 2.67
N SER A 895 -3.79 -19.98 3.60
CA SER A 895 -4.01 -19.69 5.01
C SER A 895 -3.67 -20.91 5.88
N TYR A 896 -3.61 -20.70 7.19
CA TYR A 896 -3.49 -21.77 8.17
C TYR A 896 -4.73 -21.87 9.05
N LEU A 897 -4.98 -23.08 9.56
CA LEU A 897 -5.77 -23.34 10.76
C LEU A 897 -4.80 -23.50 11.92
N LEU A 898 -5.04 -22.78 13.02
CA LEU A 898 -4.27 -22.92 14.24
C LEU A 898 -5.16 -23.39 15.39
N ASP A 899 -4.55 -24.07 16.35
CA ASP A 899 -5.20 -24.35 17.64
C ASP A 899 -5.09 -23.14 18.59
N PRO A 900 -5.77 -23.16 19.76
CA PRO A 900 -5.69 -22.06 20.73
C PRO A 900 -4.29 -21.79 21.28
N ASP A 901 -3.35 -22.73 21.14
CA ASP A 901 -1.95 -22.61 21.54
C ASP A 901 -1.05 -22.10 20.40
N GLY A 902 -1.65 -21.72 19.26
CA GLY A 902 -0.94 -21.15 18.11
C GLY A 902 -0.20 -22.20 17.27
N LYS A 903 -0.45 -23.50 17.50
CA LYS A 903 0.16 -24.58 16.74
C LYS A 903 -0.65 -24.85 15.47
N VAL A 904 0.06 -25.28 14.42
CA VAL A 904 -0.54 -25.52 13.11
C VAL A 904 -1.39 -26.79 13.15
N ILE A 905 -2.68 -26.65 12.90
CA ILE A 905 -3.59 -27.77 12.67
C ILE A 905 -3.39 -28.29 11.26
N ASP A 906 -3.52 -27.39 10.28
CA ASP A 906 -3.29 -27.62 8.85
C ASP A 906 -3.00 -26.31 8.10
N ASP A 907 -2.46 -26.42 6.89
CA ASP A 907 -2.46 -25.36 5.89
C ASP A 907 -3.44 -25.64 4.76
N LEU A 908 -4.01 -24.58 4.17
CA LEU A 908 -5.12 -24.72 3.24
C LEU A 908 -5.12 -23.65 2.16
N LEU A 909 -5.82 -23.95 1.06
CA LEU A 909 -6.21 -22.96 0.07
C LEU A 909 -7.71 -22.71 0.12
N VAL A 910 -8.09 -21.44 0.20
CA VAL A 910 -9.48 -20.98 0.15
C VAL A 910 -9.75 -20.35 -1.21
N TYR A 911 -10.81 -20.78 -1.86
CA TYR A 911 -11.31 -20.28 -3.14
C TYR A 911 -12.61 -19.52 -2.93
N ARG A 912 -12.62 -18.20 -3.15
CA ARG A 912 -13.85 -17.40 -3.10
C ARG A 912 -14.57 -17.51 -4.44
N ARG A 913 -15.54 -18.42 -4.52
CA ARG A 913 -16.30 -18.68 -5.75
C ARG A 913 -17.34 -17.59 -6.02
N ARG A 914 -18.05 -17.16 -4.97
CA ARG A 914 -19.04 -16.05 -4.99
C ARG A 914 -18.93 -15.26 -3.68
N ARG A 915 -19.76 -14.21 -3.50
CA ARG A 915 -19.74 -13.34 -2.31
C ARG A 915 -19.69 -14.14 -1.00
N ASP A 916 -20.59 -15.11 -0.87
CA ASP A 916 -20.82 -15.92 0.34
C ASP A 916 -20.70 -17.42 0.07
N LEU A 917 -19.86 -17.80 -0.91
CA LEU A 917 -19.61 -19.20 -1.29
C LEU A 917 -18.11 -19.43 -1.45
N PHE A 918 -17.56 -20.27 -0.58
CA PHE A 918 -16.15 -20.59 -0.51
C PHE A 918 -15.95 -22.10 -0.67
N GLN A 919 -14.86 -22.47 -1.32
CA GLN A 919 -14.36 -23.83 -1.34
C GLN A 919 -12.98 -23.86 -0.67
N ILE A 920 -12.72 -24.85 0.17
CA ILE A 920 -11.49 -25.01 0.92
C ILE A 920 -10.87 -26.35 0.55
N VAL A 921 -9.58 -26.33 0.26
CA VAL A 921 -8.76 -27.54 0.07
C VAL A 921 -7.81 -27.69 1.24
N VAL A 922 -7.88 -28.84 1.90
CA VAL A 922 -7.05 -29.21 3.07
C VAL A 922 -6.19 -30.44 2.76
N ASN A 923 -5.10 -30.63 3.50
CA ASN A 923 -4.20 -31.74 3.28
C ASN A 923 -4.88 -33.09 3.55
N ALA A 924 -4.60 -34.07 2.70
CA ALA A 924 -5.20 -35.41 2.80
C ALA A 924 -4.97 -36.08 4.18
N ALA A 925 -3.81 -35.86 4.80
CA ALA A 925 -3.47 -36.43 6.10
C ALA A 925 -4.32 -35.85 7.26
N ASN A 926 -4.88 -34.65 7.07
CA ASN A 926 -5.62 -33.91 8.09
C ASN A 926 -7.11 -33.79 7.78
N ALA A 927 -7.59 -34.22 6.60
CA ALA A 927 -8.97 -33.98 6.17
C ALA A 927 -10.05 -34.33 7.22
N ASP A 928 -9.98 -35.49 7.86
CA ASP A 928 -10.94 -35.87 8.92
C ASP A 928 -10.80 -35.02 10.18
N LYS A 929 -9.56 -34.67 10.54
CA LYS A 929 -9.23 -33.80 11.68
C LYS A 929 -9.76 -32.38 11.43
N ASP A 930 -9.55 -31.83 10.24
CA ASP A 930 -9.99 -30.50 9.86
C ASP A 930 -11.52 -30.44 9.76
N TRP A 931 -12.15 -31.47 9.20
CA TRP A 931 -13.60 -31.60 9.18
C TRP A 931 -14.18 -31.58 10.59
N ALA A 932 -13.65 -32.41 11.49
CA ALA A 932 -14.09 -32.47 12.89
C ALA A 932 -13.85 -31.14 13.62
N TRP A 933 -12.69 -30.52 13.42
CA TRP A 933 -12.34 -29.24 14.05
C TRP A 933 -13.23 -28.09 13.56
N LEU A 934 -13.41 -27.95 12.24
CA LEU A 934 -14.27 -26.90 11.66
C LEU A 934 -15.71 -27.02 12.16
N ASN A 935 -16.26 -28.24 12.22
CA ASN A 935 -17.62 -28.47 12.74
C ASN A 935 -17.71 -28.19 14.25
N ALA A 936 -16.73 -28.63 15.04
CA ALA A 936 -16.71 -28.37 16.48
C ALA A 936 -16.63 -26.87 16.80
N VAL A 937 -15.83 -26.11 16.04
CA VAL A 937 -15.78 -24.64 16.13
C VAL A 937 -17.11 -24.01 15.72
N ASN A 938 -17.67 -24.43 14.58
CA ASN A 938 -18.94 -23.90 14.05
C ASN A 938 -20.12 -24.15 15.00
N ASN A 939 -20.12 -25.28 15.71
CA ASN A 939 -21.13 -25.65 16.71
C ASN A 939 -20.87 -25.04 18.10
N GLY A 940 -19.71 -24.39 18.32
CA GLY A 940 -19.36 -23.78 19.60
C GLY A 940 -19.01 -24.81 20.70
N GLU A 941 -18.50 -25.98 20.32
CA GLU A 941 -18.25 -27.13 21.21
C GLU A 941 -16.83 -27.14 21.82
N VAL A 942 -15.92 -26.32 21.33
CA VAL A 942 -14.49 -26.33 21.70
C VAL A 942 -13.99 -24.97 22.16
N LEU A 943 -12.96 -24.98 23.01
CA LEU A 943 -12.26 -23.78 23.44
C LEU A 943 -11.52 -23.13 22.27
N LEU A 944 -11.75 -21.83 22.04
CA LEU A 944 -11.14 -21.07 20.95
C LEU A 944 -9.95 -20.20 21.42
N ASP A 945 -9.97 -19.76 22.67
CA ASP A 945 -8.97 -18.86 23.25
C ASP A 945 -8.88 -19.10 24.76
N ARG A 946 -7.67 -19.31 25.29
CA ARG A 946 -7.45 -19.60 26.72
C ARG A 946 -7.72 -18.39 27.62
N GLY A 947 -7.45 -17.18 27.14
CA GLY A 947 -7.73 -15.95 27.86
C GLY A 947 -9.20 -15.51 27.74
N ARG A 948 -9.94 -16.10 26.81
CA ARG A 948 -11.36 -15.80 26.54
C ARG A 948 -12.18 -17.08 26.40
N PRO A 949 -12.40 -17.82 27.50
CA PRO A 949 -13.10 -19.10 27.49
C PRO A 949 -14.59 -19.01 27.10
N ASP A 950 -15.16 -17.80 27.08
CA ASP A 950 -16.51 -17.45 26.67
C ASP A 950 -16.67 -17.19 25.16
N LEU A 951 -15.56 -17.07 24.41
CA LEU A 951 -15.59 -16.76 22.98
C LEU A 951 -16.26 -17.89 22.18
N ARG A 952 -17.21 -17.54 21.29
CA ARG A 952 -17.93 -18.49 20.44
C ARG A 952 -18.09 -17.96 19.02
N VAL A 953 -18.36 -18.86 18.08
CA VAL A 953 -18.97 -18.49 16.80
C VAL A 953 -20.36 -17.93 17.09
N LEU A 954 -20.60 -16.64 16.80
CA LEU A 954 -21.89 -16.01 17.08
C LEU A 954 -23.02 -16.62 16.23
N ARG A 955 -22.72 -16.93 14.97
CA ARG A 955 -23.67 -17.47 13.99
C ARG A 955 -22.95 -18.51 13.12
N PRO A 956 -23.48 -19.73 13.00
CA PRO A 956 -22.82 -20.79 12.25
C PRO A 956 -22.87 -20.54 10.74
N ALA A 957 -21.83 -20.98 10.03
CA ALA A 957 -21.82 -21.09 8.58
C ALA A 957 -22.38 -22.46 8.14
N THR A 958 -22.80 -22.57 6.88
CA THR A 958 -23.11 -23.88 6.29
C THR A 958 -21.81 -24.50 5.80
N ILE A 959 -21.50 -25.73 6.27
CA ILE A 959 -20.30 -26.47 5.88
C ILE A 959 -20.71 -27.78 5.22
N ARG A 960 -20.17 -28.10 4.05
CA ARG A 960 -20.42 -29.36 3.32
C ARG A 960 -19.12 -30.03 2.91
N ASN A 961 -19.09 -31.35 2.91
CA ASN A 961 -18.00 -32.11 2.30
C ASN A 961 -18.33 -32.36 0.83
N LEU A 962 -17.57 -31.76 -0.09
CA LEU A 962 -17.82 -31.89 -1.52
C LEU A 962 -17.34 -33.25 -2.08
N LYS A 963 -16.68 -34.09 -1.28
CA LYS A 963 -16.38 -35.48 -1.65
C LYS A 963 -17.45 -36.47 -1.20
N ASP A 964 -18.39 -36.04 -0.34
CA ASP A 964 -19.49 -36.88 0.13
C ASP A 964 -20.56 -37.01 -0.98
N PRO A 965 -21.06 -38.24 -1.28
CA PRO A 965 -22.18 -38.45 -2.20
C PRO A 965 -23.42 -37.59 -1.92
N ALA A 966 -23.64 -37.18 -0.66
CA ALA A 966 -24.71 -36.26 -0.29
C ALA A 966 -24.62 -34.88 -0.98
N SER A 967 -23.45 -34.51 -1.50
CA SER A 967 -23.27 -33.27 -2.27
C SER A 967 -23.78 -33.35 -3.72
N GLY A 968 -24.20 -34.52 -4.20
CA GLY A 968 -24.84 -34.68 -5.51
C GLY A 968 -24.04 -34.07 -6.66
N ALA A 969 -24.69 -33.27 -7.52
CA ALA A 969 -24.04 -32.64 -8.69
C ALA A 969 -22.90 -31.66 -8.32
N ASP A 970 -22.88 -31.15 -7.08
CA ASP A 970 -21.83 -30.26 -6.60
C ASP A 970 -20.56 -31.02 -6.15
N MET A 971 -20.55 -32.36 -6.18
CA MET A 971 -19.37 -33.11 -5.77
C MET A 971 -18.13 -32.65 -6.54
N ARG A 972 -17.00 -32.53 -5.84
CA ARG A 972 -15.73 -32.10 -6.41
C ARG A 972 -14.58 -32.95 -5.88
N VAL A 973 -13.73 -33.38 -6.81
CA VAL A 973 -12.37 -33.88 -6.57
C VAL A 973 -11.41 -33.09 -7.45
N ASP A 974 -10.16 -32.97 -7.01
CA ASP A 974 -9.15 -32.17 -7.66
C ASP A 974 -8.14 -32.99 -8.47
N LEU A 975 -7.75 -32.45 -9.62
CA LEU A 975 -6.59 -32.85 -10.40
C LEU A 975 -5.66 -31.64 -10.52
N ALA A 976 -4.35 -31.84 -10.71
CA ALA A 976 -3.42 -30.73 -10.87
C ALA A 976 -2.61 -30.88 -12.16
N LEU A 977 -2.61 -29.82 -12.98
CA LEU A 977 -1.86 -29.72 -14.23
C LEU A 977 -0.78 -28.65 -14.09
N GLN A 978 0.47 -29.06 -13.90
CA GLN A 978 1.57 -28.19 -13.49
C GLN A 978 2.66 -28.13 -14.57
N GLY A 979 3.16 -26.93 -14.88
CA GLY A 979 4.24 -26.73 -15.86
C GLY A 979 3.93 -25.66 -16.92
N PRO A 980 4.96 -25.19 -17.65
CA PRO A 980 4.83 -24.12 -18.63
C PRO A 980 3.82 -24.41 -19.76
N ALA A 981 3.55 -25.68 -20.09
CA ALA A 981 2.61 -26.05 -21.14
C ALA A 981 1.14 -26.10 -20.68
N SER A 982 0.85 -26.05 -19.37
CA SER A 982 -0.49 -26.31 -18.84
C SER A 982 -1.60 -25.43 -19.44
N LEU A 983 -1.34 -24.13 -19.62
CA LEU A 983 -2.33 -23.20 -20.20
C LEU A 983 -2.69 -23.59 -21.64
N ARG A 984 -1.70 -23.94 -22.47
CA ARG A 984 -1.93 -24.33 -23.87
C ARG A 984 -2.78 -25.60 -23.96
N ILE A 985 -2.56 -26.54 -23.05
CA ILE A 985 -3.35 -27.77 -22.96
C ILE A 985 -4.81 -27.44 -22.62
N LEU A 986 -5.06 -26.59 -21.62
CA LEU A 986 -6.42 -26.16 -21.27
C LEU A 986 -7.11 -25.40 -22.41
N GLN A 987 -6.39 -24.50 -23.08
CA GLN A 987 -6.91 -23.74 -24.22
C GLN A 987 -7.25 -24.65 -25.41
N SER A 988 -6.52 -25.74 -25.63
CA SER A 988 -6.83 -26.73 -26.66
C SER A 988 -8.13 -27.51 -26.43
N LEU A 989 -8.66 -27.46 -25.20
CA LEU A 989 -9.92 -28.08 -24.80
C LEU A 989 -11.09 -27.07 -24.74
N ALA A 990 -10.89 -25.83 -25.18
CA ALA A 990 -11.96 -24.83 -25.24
C ALA A 990 -12.60 -24.82 -26.64
N ASP A 991 -13.90 -25.10 -26.74
CA ASP A 991 -14.66 -25.08 -28.01
C ASP A 991 -14.87 -23.67 -28.58
N ASP A 992 -14.79 -22.63 -27.75
CA ASP A 992 -14.98 -21.22 -28.12
C ASP A 992 -13.69 -20.41 -27.83
N PRO A 993 -13.15 -19.68 -28.82
CA PRO A 993 -12.02 -18.76 -28.63
C PRO A 993 -12.15 -17.81 -27.43
N ARG A 994 -13.37 -17.39 -27.08
CA ARG A 994 -13.61 -16.53 -25.90
C ARG A 994 -13.26 -17.22 -24.59
N LEU A 995 -13.51 -18.53 -24.48
CA LEU A 995 -13.15 -19.29 -23.29
C LEU A 995 -11.62 -19.49 -23.20
N ALA A 996 -10.96 -19.74 -24.33
CA ALA A 996 -9.49 -19.82 -24.40
C ALA A 996 -8.83 -18.50 -23.95
N ASP A 997 -9.36 -17.35 -24.38
CA ASP A 997 -8.92 -16.03 -23.93
C ASP A 997 -9.16 -15.82 -22.44
N ARG A 998 -10.36 -16.16 -21.92
CA ARG A 998 -10.68 -16.09 -20.49
C ARG A 998 -9.73 -16.93 -19.63
N LEU A 999 -9.37 -18.14 -20.06
CA LEU A 999 -8.38 -19.00 -19.38
C LEU A 999 -6.99 -18.33 -19.33
N GLY A 1000 -6.58 -17.65 -20.41
CA GLY A 1000 -5.33 -16.91 -20.46
C GLY A 1000 -5.29 -15.69 -19.53
N ARG A 1001 -6.46 -15.13 -19.18
CA ARG A 1001 -6.60 -13.99 -18.27
C ARG A 1001 -6.71 -14.37 -16.78
N VAL A 1002 -6.77 -15.67 -16.45
CA VAL A 1002 -6.78 -16.11 -15.05
C VAL A 1002 -5.44 -15.76 -14.40
N ARG A 1003 -5.49 -14.79 -13.48
CA ARG A 1003 -4.31 -14.34 -12.72
C ARG A 1003 -3.81 -15.45 -11.82
N LYS A 1004 -2.54 -15.39 -11.41
CA LYS A 1004 -2.01 -16.29 -10.37
C LYS A 1004 -2.91 -16.19 -9.14
N THR A 1005 -3.24 -17.32 -8.51
CA THR A 1005 -4.22 -17.46 -7.43
C THR A 1005 -5.64 -16.96 -7.79
N GLY A 1006 -5.97 -16.85 -9.08
CA GLY A 1006 -7.35 -16.65 -9.56
C GLY A 1006 -8.01 -17.98 -9.93
N LEU A 1007 -9.34 -17.97 -10.06
CA LEU A 1007 -10.13 -19.11 -10.53
C LEU A 1007 -11.18 -18.68 -11.55
N ILE A 1008 -11.66 -19.68 -12.30
CA ILE A 1008 -12.75 -19.55 -13.26
C ILE A 1008 -13.66 -20.79 -13.16
N GLU A 1009 -14.97 -20.56 -13.16
CA GLU A 1009 -15.96 -21.63 -13.37
C GLU A 1009 -16.29 -21.68 -14.87
N CYS A 1010 -16.15 -22.86 -15.48
CA CYS A 1010 -16.37 -23.03 -16.92
C CYS A 1010 -16.68 -24.48 -17.31
N THR A 1011 -17.12 -24.66 -18.56
CA THR A 1011 -17.32 -25.97 -19.17
C THR A 1011 -16.31 -26.19 -20.29
N LEU A 1012 -15.47 -27.22 -20.20
CA LEU A 1012 -14.56 -27.63 -21.28
C LEU A 1012 -15.14 -28.79 -22.10
N SER A 1013 -14.73 -28.92 -23.35
CA SER A 1013 -15.27 -29.97 -24.24
C SER A 1013 -14.89 -31.36 -23.75
N GLY A 1014 -15.84 -32.29 -23.83
CA GLY A 1014 -15.67 -33.66 -23.40
C GLY A 1014 -16.53 -34.63 -24.24
N PRO A 1015 -16.23 -35.94 -24.19
CA PRO A 1015 -17.02 -36.95 -24.90
C PRO A 1015 -18.49 -36.91 -24.47
N SER A 1016 -19.40 -37.07 -25.43
CA SER A 1016 -20.84 -37.05 -25.22
C SER A 1016 -21.32 -38.33 -24.52
N THR A 1017 -21.15 -38.42 -23.21
CA THR A 1017 -21.69 -39.52 -22.42
C THR A 1017 -22.72 -39.00 -21.42
N GLY A 1018 -23.99 -39.32 -21.69
CA GLY A 1018 -25.00 -39.64 -20.68
C GLY A 1018 -25.77 -38.53 -19.97
N SER A 1019 -25.27 -37.30 -19.80
CA SER A 1019 -26.06 -36.25 -19.12
C SER A 1019 -25.66 -34.78 -19.36
N GLY A 1020 -24.72 -34.48 -20.26
CA GLY A 1020 -24.39 -33.10 -20.61
C GLY A 1020 -23.27 -32.97 -21.66
N ARG A 1021 -23.23 -31.84 -22.38
CA ARG A 1021 -22.09 -31.45 -23.22
C ARG A 1021 -20.95 -30.95 -22.31
N GLY A 1022 -19.78 -31.59 -22.34
CA GLY A 1022 -18.56 -31.11 -21.68
C GLY A 1022 -18.33 -31.53 -20.23
N PHE A 1023 -17.26 -31.00 -19.63
CA PHE A 1023 -16.87 -31.14 -18.22
C PHE A 1023 -17.18 -29.84 -17.48
N ASP A 1024 -18.00 -29.89 -16.43
CA ASP A 1024 -18.22 -28.76 -15.51
C ASP A 1024 -17.04 -28.65 -14.54
N LEU A 1025 -16.30 -27.53 -14.60
CA LEU A 1025 -15.01 -27.37 -13.94
C LEU A 1025 -14.91 -26.07 -13.17
N ILE A 1026 -14.21 -26.15 -12.05
CA ILE A 1026 -13.58 -24.99 -11.41
C ILE A 1026 -12.09 -25.13 -11.71
N ILE A 1027 -11.52 -24.16 -12.43
CA ILE A 1027 -10.10 -24.15 -12.77
C ILE A 1027 -9.46 -23.01 -12.01
N ALA A 1028 -8.50 -23.32 -11.15
CA ALA A 1028 -7.76 -22.32 -10.40
C ALA A 1028 -6.30 -22.31 -10.80
N ARG A 1029 -5.71 -21.13 -10.99
CA ARG A 1029 -4.29 -20.97 -11.28
C ARG A 1029 -3.47 -21.01 -9.99
N THR A 1030 -3.43 -22.19 -9.40
CA THR A 1030 -2.78 -22.52 -8.13
C THR A 1030 -1.79 -23.67 -8.36
N GLY A 1031 -0.75 -23.73 -7.53
CA GLY A 1031 0.31 -24.71 -7.74
C GLY A 1031 1.27 -24.81 -6.57
N TYR A 1032 1.76 -26.03 -6.37
CA TYR A 1032 2.64 -26.45 -5.27
C TYR A 1032 4.00 -26.93 -5.76
N THR A 1033 4.29 -26.81 -7.06
CA THR A 1033 5.53 -27.30 -7.69
C THR A 1033 6.60 -26.20 -7.83
N GLY A 1034 6.25 -24.95 -7.57
CA GLY A 1034 7.10 -23.78 -7.80
C GLY A 1034 7.09 -23.24 -9.23
N GLU A 1035 6.38 -23.90 -10.15
CA GLU A 1035 6.20 -23.41 -11.51
C GLU A 1035 5.34 -22.13 -11.57
N GLU A 1036 5.62 -21.28 -12.55
CA GLU A 1036 4.88 -20.03 -12.76
C GLU A 1036 3.48 -20.29 -13.35
N ILE A 1037 3.32 -21.38 -14.08
CA ILE A 1037 2.08 -21.82 -14.70
C ILE A 1037 1.73 -23.19 -14.12
N GLY A 1038 0.56 -23.27 -13.53
CA GLY A 1038 0.01 -24.47 -12.91
C GLY A 1038 -1.44 -24.23 -12.56
N TYR A 1039 -2.23 -25.29 -12.66
CA TYR A 1039 -3.66 -25.25 -12.39
C TYR A 1039 -4.08 -26.40 -11.51
N GLU A 1040 -5.00 -26.13 -10.58
CA GLU A 1040 -5.85 -27.13 -9.94
C GLU A 1040 -7.21 -27.11 -10.63
N ILE A 1041 -7.74 -28.30 -10.90
CA ILE A 1041 -8.94 -28.52 -11.71
C ILE A 1041 -9.89 -29.37 -10.89
N PHE A 1042 -10.99 -28.78 -10.45
CA PHE A 1042 -12.02 -29.47 -9.69
C PHE A 1042 -13.10 -29.98 -10.63
N VAL A 1043 -13.40 -31.27 -10.53
CA VAL A 1043 -14.35 -32.00 -11.38
C VAL A 1043 -15.20 -32.94 -10.54
N HIS A 1044 -16.38 -33.30 -11.01
CA HIS A 1044 -17.17 -34.38 -10.41
C HIS A 1044 -16.40 -35.72 -10.44
N PRO A 1045 -16.39 -36.53 -9.36
CA PRO A 1045 -15.62 -37.78 -9.30
C PRO A 1045 -15.95 -38.77 -10.42
N ASP A 1046 -17.22 -38.92 -10.79
CA ASP A 1046 -17.66 -39.78 -11.91
C ASP A 1046 -17.07 -39.37 -13.28
N ARG A 1047 -16.56 -38.13 -13.39
CA ARG A 1047 -15.98 -37.59 -14.62
C ARG A 1047 -14.46 -37.45 -14.54
N ALA A 1048 -13.85 -37.73 -13.38
CA ALA A 1048 -12.42 -37.52 -13.14
C ALA A 1048 -11.53 -38.37 -14.06
N VAL A 1049 -11.85 -39.65 -14.24
CA VAL A 1049 -11.09 -40.56 -15.14
C VAL A 1049 -11.17 -40.09 -16.59
N ALA A 1050 -12.37 -39.74 -17.06
CA ALA A 1050 -12.57 -39.25 -18.42
C ALA A 1050 -11.84 -37.91 -18.67
N LEU A 1051 -11.82 -37.01 -17.68
CA LEU A 1051 -11.07 -35.75 -17.76
C LEU A 1051 -9.55 -36.00 -17.77
N TRP A 1052 -9.06 -36.89 -16.91
CA TRP A 1052 -7.65 -37.29 -16.83
C TRP A 1052 -7.13 -37.78 -18.18
N GLU A 1053 -7.83 -38.74 -18.79
CA GLU A 1053 -7.46 -39.27 -20.11
C GLU A 1053 -7.54 -38.21 -21.20
N ARG A 1054 -8.56 -37.33 -21.15
CA ARG A 1054 -8.70 -36.24 -22.11
C ARG A 1054 -7.57 -35.22 -22.02
N LEU A 1055 -7.13 -34.87 -20.82
CA LEU A 1055 -5.98 -33.98 -20.59
C LEU A 1055 -4.69 -34.60 -21.09
N LEU A 1056 -4.47 -35.90 -20.83
CA LEU A 1056 -3.32 -36.63 -21.36
C LEU A 1056 -3.34 -36.65 -22.89
N GLU A 1057 -4.48 -36.95 -23.51
CA GLU A 1057 -4.61 -36.99 -24.97
C GLU A 1057 -4.34 -35.62 -25.61
N ALA A 1058 -5.05 -34.58 -25.17
CA ALA A 1058 -4.89 -33.23 -25.70
C ALA A 1058 -3.51 -32.65 -25.39
N GLY A 1059 -2.88 -33.10 -24.30
CA GLY A 1059 -1.54 -32.67 -23.89
C GLY A 1059 -0.39 -33.39 -24.60
N LYS A 1060 -0.62 -34.49 -25.33
CA LYS A 1060 0.43 -35.24 -26.05
C LYS A 1060 1.32 -34.35 -26.93
N PRO A 1061 0.79 -33.44 -27.77
CA PRO A 1061 1.62 -32.54 -28.60
C PRO A 1061 2.49 -31.58 -27.78
N PHE A 1062 2.11 -31.34 -26.52
CA PHE A 1062 2.84 -30.48 -25.58
C PHE A 1062 3.73 -31.26 -24.62
N GLY A 1063 3.78 -32.59 -24.76
CA GLY A 1063 4.59 -33.51 -23.97
C GLY A 1063 4.18 -33.61 -22.50
N ILE A 1064 2.87 -33.56 -22.23
CA ILE A 1064 2.30 -33.89 -20.93
C ILE A 1064 2.71 -35.29 -20.47
N GLN A 1065 2.93 -35.49 -19.17
CA GLN A 1065 3.13 -36.82 -18.60
C GLN A 1065 2.27 -36.99 -17.33
N PRO A 1066 1.77 -38.20 -17.04
CA PRO A 1066 1.26 -38.51 -15.71
C PRO A 1066 2.40 -38.39 -14.71
N THR A 1067 2.13 -37.79 -13.56
CA THR A 1067 3.12 -37.45 -12.55
C THR A 1067 2.64 -37.82 -11.15
N ALA A 1068 3.55 -38.30 -10.32
CA ALA A 1068 3.23 -38.90 -9.03
C ALA A 1068 4.02 -38.29 -7.86
N LEU A 1069 3.87 -38.88 -6.66
CA LEU A 1069 4.29 -38.27 -5.40
C LEU A 1069 5.77 -37.90 -5.31
N ALA A 1070 6.68 -38.68 -5.89
CA ALA A 1070 8.12 -38.38 -5.81
C ALA A 1070 8.53 -37.17 -6.66
N ALA A 1071 7.87 -36.95 -7.80
CA ALA A 1071 8.08 -35.76 -8.61
C ALA A 1071 7.46 -34.52 -7.97
N ARG A 1072 6.31 -34.65 -7.30
CA ARG A 1072 5.77 -33.60 -6.43
C ARG A 1072 6.81 -33.21 -5.37
N ASP A 1073 7.36 -34.21 -4.68
CA ASP A 1073 8.29 -33.99 -3.57
C ASP A 1073 9.62 -33.35 -4.01
N SER A 1074 10.15 -33.76 -5.16
CA SER A 1074 11.37 -33.15 -5.70
C SER A 1074 11.15 -31.73 -6.21
N THR A 1075 10.07 -31.47 -6.96
CA THR A 1075 9.79 -30.12 -7.49
C THR A 1075 9.49 -29.10 -6.39
N ARG A 1076 8.71 -29.47 -5.37
CA ARG A 1076 8.45 -28.59 -4.22
C ARG A 1076 9.69 -28.33 -3.37
N THR A 1077 10.55 -29.35 -3.17
CA THR A 1077 11.83 -29.21 -2.45
C THR A 1077 12.78 -28.26 -3.19
N GLU A 1078 12.96 -28.45 -4.51
CA GLU A 1078 13.77 -27.57 -5.36
C GLU A 1078 13.25 -26.12 -5.33
N ALA A 1079 11.92 -25.94 -5.35
CA ALA A 1079 11.27 -24.64 -5.24
C ALA A 1079 11.34 -24.02 -3.82
N GLY A 1080 11.78 -24.77 -2.81
CA GLY A 1080 11.78 -24.34 -1.43
C GLY A 1080 10.38 -24.20 -0.82
N LEU A 1081 9.39 -24.92 -1.32
CA LEU A 1081 8.03 -24.90 -0.78
C LEU A 1081 7.90 -25.89 0.40
N PRO A 1082 7.24 -25.49 1.50
CA PRO A 1082 7.06 -26.35 2.66
C PRO A 1082 6.01 -27.44 2.38
N LEU A 1083 6.15 -28.56 3.06
CA LEU A 1083 5.14 -29.62 3.12
C LEU A 1083 4.72 -29.85 4.58
N TYR A 1084 3.41 -30.01 4.82
CA TYR A 1084 2.88 -30.36 6.13
C TYR A 1084 3.54 -31.64 6.66
N GLY A 1085 3.94 -31.62 7.93
CA GLY A 1085 4.63 -32.72 8.61
C GLY A 1085 6.15 -32.73 8.40
N HIS A 1086 6.69 -31.96 7.44
CA HIS A 1086 8.12 -31.90 7.13
C HIS A 1086 8.73 -30.52 7.46
N GLU A 1087 8.28 -29.49 6.75
CA GLU A 1087 8.76 -28.10 6.91
C GLU A 1087 7.72 -27.19 7.60
N LEU A 1088 6.57 -27.76 7.95
CA LEU A 1088 5.48 -27.09 8.64
C LEU A 1088 4.86 -28.10 9.61
N ALA A 1089 4.60 -27.69 10.85
CA ALA A 1089 4.20 -28.59 11.93
C ALA A 1089 5.21 -29.75 12.10
N GLY A 1090 4.72 -30.97 12.28
CA GLY A 1090 5.54 -32.19 12.30
C GLY A 1090 6.40 -32.35 13.56
N PRO A 1091 7.42 -33.23 13.52
CA PRO A 1091 8.24 -33.58 14.67
C PRO A 1091 9.03 -32.42 15.29
N PHE A 1092 9.26 -31.36 14.51
CA PHE A 1092 9.99 -30.18 14.92
C PHE A 1092 9.07 -29.00 15.30
N ASP A 1093 7.74 -29.19 15.25
CA ASP A 1093 6.71 -28.18 15.57
C ASP A 1093 6.97 -26.84 14.86
N ILE A 1094 7.24 -26.89 13.54
CA ILE A 1094 7.69 -25.72 12.78
C ILE A 1094 6.50 -24.80 12.50
N SER A 1095 6.60 -23.55 12.94
CA SER A 1095 5.58 -22.52 12.70
C SER A 1095 5.56 -22.02 11.24
N PRO A 1096 4.47 -21.36 10.79
CA PRO A 1096 4.40 -20.73 9.47
C PRO A 1096 5.57 -19.79 9.15
N ALA A 1097 5.99 -19.00 10.13
CA ALA A 1097 7.12 -18.09 9.97
C ALA A 1097 8.46 -18.84 9.91
N GLY A 1098 8.64 -19.88 10.74
CA GLY A 1098 9.79 -20.78 10.66
C GLY A 1098 9.89 -21.51 9.32
N ALA A 1099 8.75 -21.83 8.70
CA ALA A 1099 8.66 -22.42 7.36
C ALA A 1099 9.00 -21.43 6.22
N GLY A 1100 9.14 -20.13 6.52
CA GLY A 1100 9.38 -19.07 5.54
C GLY A 1100 8.12 -18.48 4.91
N PHE A 1101 6.95 -18.69 5.53
CA PHE A 1101 5.63 -18.25 5.05
C PHE A 1101 4.92 -17.27 6.02
N PRO A 1102 5.63 -16.35 6.74
CA PRO A 1102 4.99 -15.47 7.72
C PRO A 1102 3.95 -14.53 7.08
N GLY A 1103 4.08 -14.21 5.79
CA GLY A 1103 3.17 -13.31 5.08
C GLY A 1103 1.74 -13.82 4.93
N TYR A 1104 1.47 -15.10 5.21
CA TYR A 1104 0.14 -15.70 5.22
C TYR A 1104 -0.51 -15.74 6.61
N VAL A 1105 0.21 -15.27 7.64
CA VAL A 1105 -0.34 -15.02 8.97
C VAL A 1105 -0.53 -13.51 9.14
N LYS A 1106 -1.78 -13.04 9.02
CA LYS A 1106 -2.08 -11.61 9.02
C LYS A 1106 -2.19 -11.10 10.45
N LEU A 1107 -1.04 -10.80 11.06
CA LEU A 1107 -0.96 -10.32 12.44
C LEU A 1107 -1.79 -9.05 12.71
N HIS A 1108 -2.10 -8.25 11.69
CA HIS A 1108 -2.95 -7.08 11.87
C HIS A 1108 -4.44 -7.39 11.98
N LYS A 1109 -4.84 -8.63 11.70
CA LYS A 1109 -6.18 -9.14 12.02
C LYS A 1109 -6.39 -9.07 13.53
N PRO A 1110 -7.42 -8.36 14.03
CA PRO A 1110 -7.61 -8.22 15.47
C PRO A 1110 -7.80 -9.56 16.18
N TYR A 1111 -8.36 -10.55 15.47
CA TYR A 1111 -8.50 -11.90 15.99
C TYR A 1111 -8.50 -12.98 14.91
N PHE A 1112 -7.85 -14.10 15.23
CA PHE A 1112 -8.08 -15.45 14.71
C PHE A 1112 -7.65 -16.44 15.79
N ILE A 1113 -8.15 -17.67 15.75
CA ILE A 1113 -7.80 -18.71 16.74
C ILE A 1113 -6.28 -18.91 16.80
N GLY A 1114 -5.70 -18.91 18.00
CA GLY A 1114 -4.26 -19.11 18.20
C GLY A 1114 -3.36 -17.89 17.95
N ARG A 1115 -3.91 -16.74 17.53
CA ARG A 1115 -3.12 -15.54 17.18
C ARG A 1115 -2.17 -15.08 18.29
N ALA A 1116 -2.67 -14.90 19.51
CA ALA A 1116 -1.88 -14.37 20.62
C ALA A 1116 -0.73 -15.32 21.00
N ALA A 1117 -1.02 -16.63 21.05
CA ALA A 1117 -0.01 -17.65 21.32
C ALA A 1117 1.03 -17.75 20.20
N HIS A 1118 0.61 -17.64 18.94
CA HIS A 1118 1.51 -17.58 17.80
C HIS A 1118 2.47 -16.37 17.86
N ILE A 1119 1.95 -15.18 18.18
CA ILE A 1119 2.76 -13.97 18.38
C ILE A 1119 3.81 -14.19 19.49
N ALA A 1120 3.39 -14.74 20.63
CA ALA A 1120 4.28 -15.03 21.74
C ALA A 1120 5.38 -16.04 21.36
N ALA A 1121 5.03 -17.12 20.68
CA ALA A 1121 5.99 -18.13 20.22
C ALA A 1121 6.99 -17.57 19.19
N GLU A 1122 6.51 -16.79 18.22
CA GLU A 1122 7.36 -16.16 17.21
C GLU A 1122 8.38 -15.19 17.81
N SER A 1123 8.03 -14.53 18.92
CA SER A 1123 8.97 -13.62 19.61
C SER A 1123 10.21 -14.30 20.17
N GLN A 1124 10.17 -15.63 20.35
CA GLN A 1124 11.25 -16.44 20.92
C GLN A 1124 11.91 -17.35 19.88
N ARG A 1125 11.50 -17.28 18.61
CA ARG A 1125 11.98 -18.20 17.56
C ARG A 1125 13.45 -17.92 17.21
N THR A 1126 14.24 -19.00 17.14
CA THR A 1126 15.68 -18.95 16.82
C THR A 1126 16.07 -19.81 15.61
N MET A 1127 15.10 -20.52 15.02
CA MET A 1127 15.29 -21.51 13.97
C MET A 1127 14.38 -21.19 12.78
N GLU A 1128 14.80 -21.57 11.58
CA GLU A 1128 14.03 -21.43 10.33
C GLU A 1128 14.49 -22.42 9.25
N ILE A 1129 13.63 -22.61 8.25
CA ILE A 1129 13.97 -23.44 7.10
C ILE A 1129 14.94 -22.72 6.17
N ALA A 1130 16.07 -23.36 5.90
CA ALA A 1130 17.01 -23.01 4.85
C ALA A 1130 16.94 -24.02 3.70
N ARG A 1131 17.16 -23.53 2.47
CA ARG A 1131 17.38 -24.39 1.30
C ARG A 1131 18.87 -24.58 1.09
N PHE A 1132 19.33 -25.79 0.85
CA PHE A 1132 20.73 -26.11 0.64
C PHE A 1132 20.93 -27.02 -0.57
N ARG A 1133 22.13 -27.00 -1.16
CA ARG A 1133 22.54 -27.94 -2.20
C ARG A 1133 23.87 -28.58 -1.80
N MET A 1134 23.96 -29.89 -1.97
CA MET A 1134 25.20 -30.64 -1.76
C MET A 1134 26.24 -30.24 -2.81
N ASN A 1135 27.50 -30.09 -2.40
CA ASN A 1135 28.56 -29.64 -3.29
C ASN A 1135 29.04 -30.74 -4.27
N GLU A 1136 28.82 -32.00 -3.92
CA GLU A 1136 29.31 -33.17 -4.66
C GLU A 1136 28.17 -34.05 -5.20
N ARG A 1137 28.41 -34.68 -6.35
CA ARG A 1137 27.51 -35.70 -6.93
C ARG A 1137 27.77 -37.06 -6.29
N GLY A 1138 26.75 -37.91 -6.22
CA GLY A 1138 26.89 -39.29 -5.72
C GLY A 1138 26.99 -39.41 -4.20
N VAL A 1139 26.84 -38.30 -3.46
CA VAL A 1139 26.68 -38.33 -2.00
C VAL A 1139 25.37 -39.05 -1.63
N ARG A 1140 25.34 -39.61 -0.41
CA ARG A 1140 24.17 -40.33 0.08
C ARG A 1140 23.01 -39.34 0.28
N MET A 1141 21.80 -39.71 -0.17
CA MET A 1141 20.59 -38.90 0.01
C MET A 1141 20.36 -38.62 1.51
N PRO A 1142 20.40 -37.34 1.94
CA PRO A 1142 20.03 -36.96 3.30
C PRO A 1142 18.56 -37.31 3.58
N LYS A 1143 18.25 -37.60 4.83
CA LYS A 1143 16.91 -37.95 5.30
C LYS A 1143 16.45 -36.97 6.36
N THR A 1144 15.15 -36.89 6.55
CA THR A 1144 14.55 -36.14 7.66
C THR A 1144 15.20 -36.57 8.99
N GLY A 1145 15.69 -35.61 9.77
CA GLY A 1145 16.38 -35.84 11.03
C GLY A 1145 17.91 -35.97 10.94
N ASP A 1146 18.49 -36.04 9.73
CA ASP A 1146 19.94 -36.05 9.59
C ASP A 1146 20.56 -34.75 10.14
N PRO A 1147 21.60 -34.81 10.99
CA PRO A 1147 22.18 -33.62 11.60
C PRO A 1147 22.86 -32.69 10.59
N VAL A 1148 22.62 -31.39 10.76
CA VAL A 1148 23.31 -30.31 10.05
C VAL A 1148 24.30 -29.63 10.99
N VAL A 1149 25.54 -29.43 10.54
CA VAL A 1149 26.62 -28.82 11.31
C VAL A 1149 27.21 -27.58 10.63
N ASN A 1150 27.78 -26.68 11.43
CA ASN A 1150 28.62 -25.60 10.91
C ASN A 1150 30.06 -26.07 10.61
N ARG A 1151 30.91 -25.18 10.10
CA ARG A 1151 32.33 -25.47 9.77
C ARG A 1151 33.18 -25.98 10.95
N ARG A 1152 32.74 -25.78 12.20
CA ARG A 1152 33.42 -26.28 13.41
C ARG A 1152 32.89 -27.64 13.86
N GLY A 1153 31.96 -28.25 13.11
CA GLY A 1153 31.31 -29.51 13.47
C GLY A 1153 30.24 -29.38 14.56
N GLN A 1154 29.82 -28.16 14.90
CA GLN A 1154 28.75 -27.96 15.88
C GLN A 1154 27.39 -28.23 15.22
N ALA A 1155 26.51 -29.00 15.87
CA ALA A 1155 25.13 -29.20 15.42
C ALA A 1155 24.35 -27.88 15.46
N ILE A 1156 23.75 -27.52 14.33
CA ILE A 1156 23.01 -26.27 14.14
C ILE A 1156 21.57 -26.49 13.66
N GLY A 1157 21.18 -27.74 13.37
CA GLY A 1157 19.83 -28.08 12.93
C GLY A 1157 19.74 -29.47 12.33
N TRP A 1158 18.65 -29.73 11.60
CA TRP A 1158 18.34 -31.03 11.01
C TRP A 1158 17.78 -30.87 9.60
N VAL A 1159 18.09 -31.82 8.72
CA VAL A 1159 17.45 -31.95 7.41
C VAL A 1159 15.97 -32.28 7.61
N THR A 1160 15.11 -31.64 6.82
CA THR A 1160 13.66 -31.89 6.82
C THR A 1160 13.23 -32.65 5.56
N SER A 1161 13.81 -32.30 4.41
CA SER A 1161 13.57 -32.96 3.11
C SER A 1161 14.81 -32.90 2.23
N ALA A 1162 14.98 -33.87 1.34
CA ALA A 1162 16.01 -33.83 0.30
C ALA A 1162 15.53 -34.59 -0.94
N ALA A 1163 15.89 -34.07 -2.11
CA ALA A 1163 15.55 -34.63 -3.40
C ALA A 1163 16.63 -34.33 -4.44
N VAL A 1164 16.51 -34.97 -5.61
CA VAL A 1164 17.35 -34.69 -6.76
C VAL A 1164 16.79 -33.47 -7.51
N ASP A 1165 17.66 -32.53 -7.89
CA ASP A 1165 17.32 -31.35 -8.70
C ASP A 1165 17.46 -31.60 -10.22
N VAL A 1166 17.12 -30.60 -11.04
CA VAL A 1166 17.18 -30.71 -12.52
C VAL A 1166 18.56 -31.12 -13.06
N ASP A 1167 19.63 -30.78 -12.34
CA ASP A 1167 21.01 -31.09 -12.73
C ASP A 1167 21.47 -32.47 -12.23
N GLY A 1168 20.65 -33.18 -11.45
CA GLY A 1168 21.02 -34.44 -10.82
C GLY A 1168 21.86 -34.28 -9.55
N LEU A 1169 21.92 -33.08 -8.97
CA LEU A 1169 22.52 -32.83 -7.65
C LEU A 1169 21.46 -33.04 -6.55
N ILE A 1170 21.92 -33.25 -5.32
CA ILE A 1170 21.02 -33.33 -4.17
C ILE A 1170 20.79 -31.91 -3.62
N LEU A 1171 19.52 -31.53 -3.56
CA LEU A 1171 19.04 -30.30 -2.96
C LEU A 1171 18.09 -30.67 -1.81
N GLY A 1172 18.17 -29.93 -0.70
CA GLY A 1172 17.33 -30.18 0.44
C GLY A 1172 16.89 -28.93 1.19
N LEU A 1173 16.03 -29.18 2.16
CA LEU A 1173 15.55 -28.23 3.14
C LEU A 1173 16.02 -28.69 4.53
N ALA A 1174 16.42 -27.73 5.37
CA ALA A 1174 16.86 -28.00 6.73
C ALA A 1174 16.34 -26.93 7.69
N TYR A 1175 15.90 -27.36 8.87
CA TYR A 1175 15.52 -26.47 9.97
C TYR A 1175 16.77 -26.17 10.80
N ILE A 1176 17.32 -24.96 10.63
CA ILE A 1176 18.61 -24.55 11.21
C ILE A 1176 18.47 -23.25 12.00
N GLN A 1177 19.45 -22.97 12.87
CA GLN A 1177 19.49 -21.71 13.59
C GLN A 1177 19.59 -20.53 12.61
N SER A 1178 18.72 -19.51 12.76
CA SER A 1178 18.59 -18.38 11.83
C SER A 1178 19.91 -17.63 11.57
N ARG A 1179 20.85 -17.67 12.51
CA ARG A 1179 22.19 -17.06 12.34
C ARG A 1179 23.07 -17.73 11.27
N TYR A 1180 22.72 -18.93 10.81
CA TYR A 1180 23.44 -19.69 9.77
C TYR A 1180 22.68 -19.79 8.44
N HIS A 1181 21.64 -18.96 8.24
CA HIS A 1181 20.77 -19.04 7.06
C HIS A 1181 21.27 -18.23 5.84
N LYS A 1182 22.43 -17.57 5.92
CA LYS A 1182 22.88 -16.63 4.88
C LYS A 1182 23.24 -17.38 3.60
N GLN A 1183 22.73 -16.90 2.47
CA GLN A 1183 23.07 -17.45 1.15
C GLN A 1183 24.60 -17.50 0.96
N GLY A 1184 25.09 -18.65 0.49
CA GLY A 1184 26.51 -18.91 0.25
C GLY A 1184 27.27 -19.48 1.46
N ASP A 1185 26.68 -19.44 2.66
CA ASP A 1185 27.29 -20.09 3.83
C ASP A 1185 27.47 -21.59 3.59
N GLN A 1186 28.56 -22.13 4.11
CA GLN A 1186 28.87 -23.56 3.99
C GLN A 1186 28.48 -24.28 5.27
N ILE A 1187 27.71 -25.36 5.11
CA ILE A 1187 27.27 -26.28 6.15
C ILE A 1187 27.75 -27.71 5.86
N GLY A 1188 27.72 -28.57 6.86
CA GLY A 1188 27.94 -30.01 6.70
C GLY A 1188 26.67 -30.78 7.03
N VAL A 1189 26.41 -31.88 6.31
CA VAL A 1189 25.24 -32.75 6.52
C VAL A 1189 25.72 -34.17 6.81
N PHE A 1190 25.29 -34.75 7.92
CA PHE A 1190 25.58 -36.14 8.26
C PHE A 1190 24.49 -37.06 7.70
N ALA A 1191 24.68 -37.59 6.50
CA ALA A 1191 23.77 -38.58 5.93
C ALA A 1191 23.93 -39.94 6.65
N LEU A 1192 23.10 -40.21 7.67
CA LEU A 1192 23.31 -41.35 8.57
C LEU A 1192 23.12 -42.71 7.86
N PRO A 1193 24.03 -43.68 8.08
CA PRO A 1193 23.92 -45.01 7.52
C PRO A 1193 22.77 -45.82 8.12
N THR A 1194 22.15 -46.70 7.33
CA THR A 1194 21.06 -47.58 7.77
C THR A 1194 21.52 -48.57 8.85
N LYS A 1195 22.81 -48.90 8.87
CA LYS A 1195 23.48 -49.61 9.96
C LYS A 1195 24.49 -48.64 10.60
N PRO A 1196 24.46 -48.44 11.93
CA PRO A 1196 25.40 -47.55 12.60
C PRO A 1196 26.85 -47.98 12.34
N LEU A 1197 27.73 -47.01 12.07
CA LEU A 1197 29.18 -47.26 12.12
C LEU A 1197 29.57 -47.45 13.59
N VAL A 1198 30.35 -48.48 13.89
CA VAL A 1198 30.92 -48.68 15.23
C VAL A 1198 32.13 -47.77 15.33
N GLU A 1199 31.92 -46.54 15.78
CA GLU A 1199 33.00 -45.59 16.02
C GLU A 1199 33.60 -45.79 17.41
N LYS A 1200 34.91 -45.59 17.54
CA LYS A 1200 35.59 -45.60 18.83
C LYS A 1200 35.16 -44.38 19.65
N ALA A 1201 34.84 -44.59 20.92
CA ALA A 1201 34.34 -43.55 21.81
C ALA A 1201 35.34 -42.40 22.02
N ASN A 1202 36.64 -42.70 21.99
CA ASN A 1202 37.70 -41.71 22.01
C ASN A 1202 38.42 -41.67 20.65
N LYS A 1203 38.46 -40.48 20.02
CA LYS A 1203 39.12 -40.27 18.74
C LYS A 1203 40.64 -40.50 18.80
N ALA A 1204 41.24 -40.46 20.00
CA ALA A 1204 42.66 -40.78 20.19
C ALA A 1204 42.99 -42.26 19.93
N ASP A 1205 41.99 -43.16 19.92
CA ASP A 1205 42.19 -44.61 19.78
C ASP A 1205 42.14 -45.10 18.32
N LEU A 1206 41.97 -44.19 17.36
CA LEU A 1206 41.86 -44.52 15.93
C LEU A 1206 43.15 -45.14 15.39
N GLN A 1207 43.01 -46.23 14.64
CA GLN A 1207 44.10 -46.95 13.97
C GLN A 1207 43.92 -46.86 12.45
N PRO A 1208 45.01 -46.93 11.65
CA PRO A 1208 44.91 -47.02 10.19
C PRO A 1208 43.96 -48.15 9.75
N GLY A 1209 42.90 -47.80 9.01
CA GLY A 1209 41.85 -48.73 8.58
C GLY A 1209 40.50 -48.55 9.28
N ASP A 1210 40.46 -47.83 10.41
CA ASP A 1210 39.20 -47.45 11.05
C ASP A 1210 38.39 -46.49 10.17
N LYS A 1211 37.05 -46.66 10.17
CA LYS A 1211 36.13 -45.79 9.41
C LYS A 1211 35.47 -44.79 10.36
N LEU A 1212 35.42 -43.53 9.92
CA LEU A 1212 34.79 -42.44 10.67
C LEU A 1212 33.80 -41.74 9.75
N GLN A 1213 32.63 -41.38 10.29
CA GLN A 1213 31.64 -40.64 9.53
C GLN A 1213 32.05 -39.17 9.43
N LEU A 1214 32.20 -38.68 8.20
CA LEU A 1214 32.41 -37.28 7.92
C LEU A 1214 31.12 -36.66 7.37
N PRO A 1215 30.84 -35.38 7.66
CA PRO A 1215 29.72 -34.69 7.05
C PRO A 1215 30.05 -34.36 5.59
N ASP A 1216 29.08 -34.54 4.70
CA ASP A 1216 29.17 -34.08 3.33
C ASP A 1216 28.91 -32.57 3.28
N THR A 1217 29.66 -31.82 2.47
CA THR A 1217 29.56 -30.35 2.43
C THR A 1217 28.40 -29.89 1.56
N ALA A 1218 27.72 -28.83 2.00
CA ALA A 1218 26.62 -28.20 1.28
C ALA A 1218 26.66 -26.67 1.40
N ALA A 1219 26.13 -26.00 0.38
CA ALA A 1219 25.98 -24.56 0.34
C ALA A 1219 24.53 -24.14 0.60
N ILE A 1220 24.32 -23.13 1.44
CA ILE A 1220 23.03 -22.49 1.62
C ILE A 1220 22.66 -21.70 0.36
N LEU A 1221 21.45 -21.93 -0.14
CA LEU A 1221 20.87 -21.22 -1.28
C LEU A 1221 19.89 -20.13 -0.80
N ARG A 1222 19.38 -19.32 -1.74
CA ARG A 1222 18.17 -18.53 -1.46
C ARG A 1222 17.03 -19.47 -1.04
N ARG A 1223 16.18 -19.01 -0.11
CA ARG A 1223 15.02 -19.79 0.35
C ARG A 1223 14.11 -20.17 -0.82
N PHE A 1224 13.86 -19.22 -1.72
CA PHE A 1224 13.07 -19.42 -2.93
C PHE A 1224 13.93 -19.12 -4.17
N PRO A 1225 13.72 -19.88 -5.27
CA PRO A 1225 14.42 -19.66 -6.54
C PRO A 1225 14.07 -18.30 -7.14
N ASP A 1226 15.08 -17.60 -7.65
CA ASP A 1226 14.93 -16.38 -8.42
C ASP A 1226 14.67 -16.66 -9.92
N LYS A 1227 14.61 -15.61 -10.74
CA LYS A 1227 14.31 -15.74 -12.17
C LYS A 1227 15.38 -16.52 -12.92
N ASP A 1228 16.64 -16.40 -12.54
CA ASP A 1228 17.76 -17.04 -13.23
C ASP A 1228 17.72 -18.56 -12.97
N GLU A 1229 17.50 -18.95 -11.72
CA GLU A 1229 17.34 -20.35 -11.35
C GLU A 1229 16.11 -21.00 -12.00
N ARG A 1230 14.97 -20.28 -12.06
CA ARG A 1230 13.77 -20.79 -12.77
C ARG A 1230 13.96 -20.88 -14.27
N SER A 1231 14.75 -19.97 -14.86
CA SER A 1231 15.09 -20.03 -16.28
C SER A 1231 15.98 -21.24 -16.56
N HIS A 1232 16.91 -21.55 -15.66
CA HIS A 1232 17.75 -22.75 -15.72
C HIS A 1232 16.92 -24.04 -15.71
N TRP A 1233 15.85 -24.13 -14.89
CA TRP A 1233 14.94 -25.28 -14.89
C TRP A 1233 14.37 -25.62 -16.28
N ARG A 1234 14.09 -24.58 -17.08
CA ARG A 1234 13.41 -24.69 -18.37
C ARG A 1234 14.35 -25.01 -19.54
N GLY A 1235 15.65 -24.81 -19.38
CA GLY A 1235 16.63 -24.86 -20.47
C GLY A 1235 16.56 -23.63 -21.39
N ALA A 1236 17.28 -23.66 -22.52
CA ALA A 1236 17.25 -22.58 -23.51
C ALA A 1236 15.79 -22.26 -23.93
N PRO A 1237 15.43 -20.98 -24.15
CA PRO A 1237 14.07 -20.58 -24.46
C PRO A 1237 13.57 -21.38 -25.66
N VAL A 1238 12.47 -22.10 -25.46
CA VAL A 1238 11.74 -22.72 -26.57
C VAL A 1238 11.28 -21.56 -27.45
N GLU A 1239 11.82 -21.48 -28.67
CA GLU A 1239 11.39 -20.50 -29.67
C GLU A 1239 9.86 -20.48 -29.71
N SER A 1240 9.29 -19.30 -29.50
CA SER A 1240 7.87 -19.08 -29.70
C SER A 1240 7.54 -19.50 -31.12
N ALA A 1241 6.74 -20.56 -31.28
CA ALA A 1241 6.19 -20.91 -32.58
C ALA A 1241 5.49 -19.68 -33.17
N PRO A 1242 5.70 -19.36 -34.46
CA PRO A 1242 5.14 -18.16 -35.06
C PRO A 1242 3.62 -18.24 -35.02
N GLY A 1243 2.96 -17.30 -34.32
CA GLY A 1243 1.50 -17.15 -34.39
C GLY A 1243 0.75 -16.74 -33.13
N PHE A 1244 1.39 -16.66 -31.95
CA PHE A 1244 0.73 -16.14 -30.74
C PHE A 1244 1.58 -15.06 -30.08
N LEU A 1245 1.08 -13.83 -30.11
CA LEU A 1245 1.61 -12.73 -29.31
C LEU A 1245 1.56 -13.11 -27.83
N PRO A 1246 2.60 -12.84 -27.03
CA PRO A 1246 2.50 -12.95 -25.58
C PRO A 1246 1.39 -12.02 -25.09
N ALA A 1247 0.36 -12.59 -24.47
CA ALA A 1247 -0.64 -11.80 -23.75
C ALA A 1247 0.06 -11.18 -22.53
N GLY A 1248 0.50 -9.92 -22.65
CA GLY A 1248 1.17 -9.21 -21.56
C GLY A 1248 2.13 -8.09 -21.94
N GLU A 1249 2.06 -7.52 -23.14
CA GLU A 1249 2.44 -6.11 -23.38
C GLU A 1249 1.19 -5.25 -23.54
#